data_AF-A0A9K3HDB9-F1
#
_entry.id   AF-A0A9K3HDB9-F1
#
_cell.length_a   1.000
_cell.length_b   1.000
_cell.length_c   1.000
_cell.angle_alpha   90.00
_cell.angle_beta   90.00
_cell.angle_gamma   90.00
#
_symmetry.space_group_name_H-M   'P 1'
#
loop_
_entity.id
_entity.type
_entity.pdbx_description
1 polymer ?
#
loop_
_entity_poly.entity_id
_entity_poly.type
_entity_poly.pdbx_seq_one_letter_code
_entity_poly.pdbx_strand_id
1 'polypeptide(L)'
;MFNSARRRSETNKIKGVFKLQFHGTQMALLGGDDLMISLVPDDVGKPTSRLEKAKVEDGSCYWEKPLYETVKFSQDPKTGKFHEKIYHFIVTKDASRFGDVGVVSIDFASYAEATKISSVSLPLQNANPAAVLHVSIQRLQDTSDQRDIDEIGNVNQQVVSLMTHFINDDIRRITEDYRTRNGVKSDHQASIGSDIMLSSFDNSFELNLLHEHGPKNPELAHKFLITNDSFWQRDRLKGSPPKLKTDDSSTTTLGETSEESSSDTMIQNLKVKVAALTRQADVSGLELQTLRKKIVKEMKKGQDISRKVATLREERNALKEECEKLKSKEDKVNGMPLIDQGDPYALLDELRQEIVHEKDLSSNLRLQLQETQKSNDELVLALKKSKSKSRSKSKSICSEPEQRELEAIVREHSGVKKTYLLEQKIIDLYREIDYIKKDKDDLQTQMEQMALDYEIIKQENQDLSFKLERSQLQEECISYTTIDELETEIESLENDLESKSKELSKSNLVIKELESHIKNLEQELENQGHEYETDLKELMLAKTIQEQRAVHAEDNLRKIRLQNVNAASRLQEELKRLSQKMASTFDVNEKATMEAMDEANKIRVEKQVLEDTLMKVKKDIKVLGDCFQEKLVFIEDQVTLKSKQLREIKEKIENVTEIHNLETQRLKEKDVQLEVEKLGRKSDVRLQKTEKSQ
;
A
#
# COMPACT_ATOMS: atom_id res chain seq x y z
N MET A 1 -42.75 6.14 50.78
CA MET A 1 -42.32 7.16 49.80
C MET A 1 -40.79 7.10 49.74
N PHE A 2 -40.23 6.42 48.74
CA PHE A 2 -38.79 6.46 48.46
C PHE A 2 -38.61 7.24 47.15
N ASN A 3 -38.01 8.43 47.26
CA ASN A 3 -37.60 9.22 46.12
C ASN A 3 -36.58 8.42 45.31
N SER A 4 -36.93 8.07 44.07
CA SER A 4 -36.01 7.46 43.12
C SER A 4 -34.97 8.51 42.71
N ALA A 5 -33.82 8.48 43.38
CA ALA A 5 -32.64 9.19 42.94
C ALA A 5 -32.28 8.70 41.53
N ARG A 6 -32.53 9.56 40.54
CA ARG A 6 -32.17 9.38 39.13
C ARG A 6 -30.66 9.15 39.06
N ARG A 7 -30.23 7.88 38.98
CA ARG A 7 -28.84 7.50 38.67
C ARG A 7 -28.46 8.18 37.37
N ARG A 8 -27.66 9.25 37.44
CA ARG A 8 -26.92 9.74 36.28
C ARG A 8 -25.81 8.71 36.05
N SER A 9 -25.93 7.94 34.97
CA SER A 9 -24.81 7.17 34.45
C SER A 9 -23.72 8.16 34.05
N GLU A 10 -22.60 8.11 34.78
CA GLU A 10 -21.40 8.88 34.47
C GLU A 10 -20.77 8.23 33.23
N THR A 11 -21.05 8.78 32.05
CA THR A 11 -20.51 8.29 30.77
C THR A 11 -19.17 8.94 30.51
N ASN A 12 -18.17 8.15 30.12
CA ASN A 12 -16.84 8.67 29.78
C ASN A 12 -16.96 9.51 28.52
N LYS A 13 -16.69 10.82 28.60
CA LYS A 13 -16.73 11.74 27.47
C LYS A 13 -15.36 11.80 26.80
N ILE A 14 -15.25 11.25 25.61
CA ILE A 14 -14.01 11.23 24.82
C ILE A 14 -14.17 12.22 23.67
N LYS A 15 -13.12 12.99 23.36
CA LYS A 15 -13.07 13.83 22.16
C LYS A 15 -12.19 13.15 21.11
N GLY A 16 -12.56 13.29 19.84
CA GLY A 16 -11.73 12.87 18.71
C GLY A 16 -11.76 13.92 17.62
N VAL A 17 -10.60 14.26 17.09
CA VAL A 17 -10.48 15.14 15.91
C VAL A 17 -10.43 14.27 14.66
N PHE A 18 -11.31 14.53 13.70
CA PHE A 18 -11.38 13.82 12.43
C PHE A 18 -10.99 14.74 11.28
N LYS A 19 -10.06 14.27 10.46
CA LYS A 19 -9.76 14.84 9.15
C LYS A 19 -10.68 14.19 8.11
N LEU A 20 -11.42 15.02 7.39
CA LEU A 20 -12.42 14.63 6.40
C LEU A 20 -12.06 15.20 5.03
N GLN A 21 -12.10 14.37 4.00
CA GLN A 21 -11.91 14.81 2.60
C GLN A 21 -13.06 14.29 1.75
N PHE A 22 -13.58 15.15 0.86
CA PHE A 22 -14.81 14.91 0.12
C PHE A 22 -14.56 14.90 -1.38
N HIS A 23 -15.14 13.94 -2.07
CA HIS A 23 -15.30 13.97 -3.52
C HIS A 23 -16.68 13.43 -3.91
N GLY A 24 -17.30 14.03 -4.92
CA GLY A 24 -18.59 13.64 -5.45
C GLY A 24 -18.44 13.11 -6.87
N THR A 25 -19.21 12.07 -7.21
CA THR A 25 -19.24 11.47 -8.55
C THR A 25 -20.68 11.34 -9.05
N GLN A 26 -20.83 11.19 -10.38
CA GLN A 26 -22.14 11.03 -11.06
C GLN A 26 -23.10 12.21 -10.85
N MET A 27 -22.54 13.42 -10.73
CA MET A 27 -23.24 14.70 -10.57
C MET A 27 -23.55 15.40 -11.90
N ALA A 28 -23.57 14.67 -13.03
CA ALA A 28 -23.65 15.23 -14.39
C ALA A 28 -24.92 16.08 -14.65
N LEU A 29 -26.03 15.78 -13.97
CA LEU A 29 -27.28 16.56 -14.02
C LEU A 29 -27.20 17.91 -13.29
N LEU A 30 -26.11 18.17 -12.58
CA LEU A 30 -25.80 19.42 -11.85
C LEU A 30 -24.62 20.16 -12.51
N GLY A 31 -24.29 19.81 -13.75
CA GLY A 31 -23.17 20.39 -14.48
C GLY A 31 -23.27 21.91 -14.61
N GLY A 32 -22.24 22.62 -14.15
CA GLY A 32 -22.15 24.10 -14.18
C GLY A 32 -22.46 24.81 -12.86
N ASP A 33 -22.85 24.07 -11.81
CA ASP A 33 -23.16 24.65 -10.50
C ASP A 33 -22.01 24.56 -9.49
N ASP A 34 -21.89 25.58 -8.64
CA ASP A 34 -21.02 25.58 -7.46
C ASP A 34 -21.75 24.86 -6.29
N LEU A 35 -21.14 23.79 -5.78
CA LEU A 35 -21.66 23.00 -4.67
C LEU A 35 -20.93 23.30 -3.35
N MET A 36 -21.69 23.30 -2.26
CA MET A 36 -21.18 23.49 -0.90
C MET A 36 -21.64 22.36 0.02
N ILE A 37 -20.74 21.86 0.88
CA ILE A 37 -21.06 20.87 1.92
C ILE A 37 -21.18 21.56 3.28
N SER A 38 -22.29 21.31 3.97
CA SER A 38 -22.51 21.69 5.37
C SER A 38 -22.55 20.45 6.26
N LEU A 39 -21.78 20.41 7.35
CA LEU A 39 -21.86 19.37 8.37
C LEU A 39 -22.80 19.80 9.49
N VAL A 40 -23.81 18.98 9.77
CA VAL A 40 -24.83 19.20 10.79
C VAL A 40 -24.84 17.99 11.73
N PRO A 41 -24.35 18.11 12.98
CA PRO A 41 -24.54 17.06 13.99
C PRO A 41 -26.02 16.88 14.28
N ASP A 42 -26.47 15.63 14.36
CA ASP A 42 -27.89 15.30 14.60
C ASP A 42 -28.41 15.85 15.95
N ASP A 43 -27.56 15.88 16.98
CA ASP A 43 -27.91 16.37 18.31
C ASP A 43 -28.02 17.90 18.42
N VAL A 44 -27.33 18.63 17.53
CA VAL A 44 -27.29 20.11 17.56
C VAL A 44 -28.26 20.70 16.53
N GLY A 45 -28.48 20.00 15.41
CA GLY A 45 -29.38 20.43 14.33
C GLY A 45 -28.96 21.71 13.59
N LYS A 46 -27.78 22.26 13.89
CA LYS A 46 -27.21 23.44 13.22
C LYS A 46 -25.88 23.09 12.56
N PRO A 47 -25.55 23.70 11.41
CA PRO A 47 -24.25 23.46 10.77
C PRO A 47 -23.10 23.87 11.68
N THR A 48 -22.21 22.93 12.01
CA THR A 48 -20.97 23.20 12.77
C THR A 48 -19.86 23.71 11.87
N SER A 49 -19.83 23.21 10.63
CA SER A 49 -18.78 23.51 9.66
C SER A 49 -19.36 23.57 8.24
N ARG A 50 -18.87 24.51 7.42
CA ARG A 50 -19.20 24.62 5.99
C ARG A 50 -17.92 24.64 5.18
N LEU A 51 -17.88 23.83 4.13
CA LEU A 51 -16.76 23.82 3.20
C LEU A 51 -16.90 24.94 2.17
N GLU A 52 -15.77 25.32 1.56
CA GLU A 52 -15.77 26.24 0.43
C GLU A 52 -16.47 25.62 -0.79
N LYS A 53 -16.89 26.48 -1.72
CA LYS A 53 -17.60 26.08 -2.93
C LYS A 53 -16.66 25.31 -3.86
N ALA A 54 -17.17 24.25 -4.47
CA ALA A 54 -16.46 23.45 -5.46
C ALA A 54 -17.29 23.34 -6.74
N LYS A 55 -16.63 23.47 -7.89
CA LYS A 55 -17.26 23.36 -9.21
C LYS A 55 -17.45 21.90 -9.60
N VAL A 56 -18.58 21.61 -10.24
CA VAL A 56 -18.82 20.31 -10.87
C VAL A 56 -18.18 20.30 -12.26
N GLU A 57 -17.12 19.50 -12.44
CA GLU A 57 -16.42 19.28 -13.71
C GLU A 57 -16.70 17.84 -14.17
N ASP A 58 -17.29 17.70 -15.37
CA ASP A 58 -17.55 16.39 -16.00
C ASP A 58 -18.30 15.39 -15.09
N GLY A 59 -19.29 15.88 -14.35
CA GLY A 59 -20.07 15.05 -13.41
C GLY A 59 -19.31 14.63 -12.14
N SER A 60 -18.13 15.18 -11.88
CA SER A 60 -17.37 14.99 -10.63
C SER A 60 -17.16 16.33 -9.92
N CYS A 61 -17.03 16.29 -8.59
CA CYS A 61 -16.78 17.47 -7.77
C CYS A 61 -15.76 17.16 -6.67
N TYR A 62 -14.73 18.00 -6.52
CA TYR A 62 -13.65 17.78 -5.55
C TYR A 62 -13.50 18.97 -4.62
N TRP A 63 -13.50 18.71 -3.31
CA TRP A 63 -13.18 19.72 -2.30
C TRP A 63 -11.71 19.58 -1.90
N GLU A 64 -10.87 20.51 -2.37
CA GLU A 64 -9.40 20.45 -2.18
C GLU A 64 -8.97 20.55 -0.72
N LYS A 65 -9.67 21.37 0.08
CA LYS A 65 -9.33 21.60 1.49
C LYS A 65 -9.99 20.54 2.37
N PRO A 66 -9.21 19.74 3.13
CA PRO A 66 -9.77 18.81 4.10
C PRO A 66 -10.40 19.56 5.28
N LEU A 67 -11.54 19.09 5.75
CA LEU A 67 -12.21 19.61 6.93
C LEU A 67 -11.73 18.89 8.18
N TYR A 68 -11.47 19.63 9.25
CA TYR A 68 -11.14 19.07 10.56
C TYR A 68 -12.31 19.30 11.52
N GLU A 69 -12.97 18.22 11.94
CA GLU A 69 -14.14 18.28 12.82
C GLU A 69 -13.82 17.61 14.16
N THR A 70 -14.15 18.27 15.27
CA THR A 70 -13.97 17.70 16.62
C THR A 70 -15.28 17.10 17.11
N VAL A 71 -15.32 15.77 17.24
CA VAL A 71 -16.50 15.02 17.66
C VAL A 71 -16.35 14.60 19.13
N LYS A 72 -17.42 14.80 19.91
CA LYS A 72 -17.50 14.35 21.31
C LYS A 72 -18.32 13.07 21.39
N PHE A 73 -17.74 12.01 21.94
CA PHE A 73 -18.38 10.72 22.15
C PHE A 73 -18.67 10.48 23.63
N SER A 74 -19.74 9.72 23.90
CA SER A 74 -19.97 9.11 25.20
C SER A 74 -19.73 7.60 25.10
N GLN A 75 -18.82 7.07 25.91
CA GLN A 75 -18.56 5.65 26.00
C GLN A 75 -19.30 5.06 27.20
N ASP A 76 -20.00 3.94 26.99
CA ASP A 76 -20.64 3.21 28.10
C ASP A 76 -19.55 2.52 28.95
N PRO A 77 -19.45 2.84 30.26
CA PRO A 77 -18.41 2.28 31.12
C PRO A 77 -18.52 0.76 31.29
N LYS A 78 -19.67 0.14 31.02
CA LYS A 78 -19.86 -1.32 31.18
C LYS A 78 -19.51 -2.11 29.93
N THR A 79 -19.84 -1.57 28.75
CA THR A 79 -19.67 -2.28 27.47
C THR A 79 -18.48 -1.79 26.67
N GLY A 80 -17.91 -0.64 27.01
CA GLY A 80 -16.83 -0.01 26.25
C GLY A 80 -17.27 0.52 24.88
N LYS A 81 -18.55 0.41 24.53
CA LYS A 81 -19.06 0.87 23.22
C LYS A 81 -19.33 2.37 23.24
N PHE A 82 -18.99 3.03 22.12
CA PHE A 82 -19.36 4.41 21.88
C PHE A 82 -20.84 4.51 21.52
N HIS A 83 -21.53 5.51 22.07
CA HIS A 83 -22.89 5.84 21.65
C HIS A 83 -22.86 6.44 20.26
N GLU A 84 -23.91 6.14 19.49
CA GLU A 84 -24.11 6.63 18.12
C GLU A 84 -23.98 8.15 18.05
N LYS A 85 -23.25 8.62 17.04
CA LYS A 85 -22.96 10.03 16.83
C LYS A 85 -23.07 10.38 15.36
N ILE A 86 -24.32 10.54 14.91
CA ILE A 86 -24.66 10.80 13.51
C ILE A 86 -24.39 12.26 13.14
N TYR A 87 -23.76 12.46 11.99
CA TYR A 87 -23.61 13.75 11.33
C TYR A 87 -24.25 13.69 9.95
N HIS A 88 -25.02 14.73 9.63
CA HIS A 88 -25.64 14.95 8.33
C HIS A 88 -24.76 15.87 7.49
N PHE A 89 -24.39 15.39 6.30
CA PHE A 89 -23.63 16.09 5.29
C PHE A 89 -24.62 16.56 4.23
N ILE A 90 -24.92 17.86 4.24
CA ILE A 90 -25.89 18.47 3.34
C ILE A 90 -25.14 19.11 2.19
N VAL A 91 -25.37 18.63 0.97
CA VAL A 91 -24.86 19.23 -0.26
C VAL A 91 -25.88 20.24 -0.75
N THR A 92 -25.45 21.49 -0.95
CA THR A 92 -26.31 22.60 -1.38
C THR A 92 -25.75 23.26 -2.63
N LYS A 93 -26.64 23.79 -3.48
CA LYS A 93 -26.31 24.55 -4.68
C LYS A 93 -26.33 26.05 -4.36
N ASP A 94 -25.40 26.82 -4.92
CA ASP A 94 -25.25 28.25 -4.65
C ASP A 94 -26.31 29.16 -5.31
N ALA A 95 -27.20 28.61 -6.14
CA ALA A 95 -28.26 29.38 -6.79
C ALA A 95 -29.37 29.74 -5.79
N SER A 96 -29.37 31.02 -5.38
CA SER A 96 -30.40 31.74 -4.62
C SER A 96 -31.75 31.01 -4.46
N ARG A 97 -31.95 30.46 -3.27
CA ARG A 97 -33.22 30.22 -2.55
C ARG A 97 -33.93 28.86 -2.65
N PHE A 98 -33.47 27.87 -3.40
CA PHE A 98 -34.17 26.57 -3.42
C PHE A 98 -33.26 25.34 -3.49
N GLY A 99 -33.44 24.47 -2.50
CA GLY A 99 -33.17 23.03 -2.57
C GLY A 99 -31.81 22.58 -2.04
N ASP A 100 -31.83 21.81 -0.96
CA ASP A 100 -30.72 20.90 -0.65
C ASP A 100 -30.61 19.90 -1.81
N VAL A 101 -29.42 19.76 -2.38
CA VAL A 101 -29.14 18.86 -3.51
C VAL A 101 -29.22 17.41 -3.03
N GLY A 102 -28.74 17.14 -1.82
CA GLY A 102 -28.89 15.86 -1.16
C GLY A 102 -28.22 15.79 0.21
N VAL A 103 -28.62 14.80 1.00
CA VAL A 103 -28.14 14.59 2.37
C VAL A 103 -27.53 13.19 2.51
N VAL A 104 -26.43 13.09 3.23
CA VAL A 104 -25.79 11.83 3.62
C VAL A 104 -25.60 11.84 5.14
N SER A 105 -25.83 10.70 5.79
CA SER A 105 -25.63 10.56 7.24
C SER A 105 -24.49 9.58 7.52
N ILE A 106 -23.55 9.96 8.39
CA ILE A 106 -22.45 9.09 8.83
C ILE A 106 -22.42 9.06 10.36
N ASP A 107 -22.37 7.85 10.92
CA ASP A 107 -22.11 7.66 12.35
C ASP A 107 -20.59 7.67 12.64
N PHE A 108 -20.14 8.71 13.35
CA PHE A 108 -18.75 8.82 13.77
C PHE A 108 -18.35 7.83 14.88
N ALA A 109 -19.31 7.24 15.60
CA ALA A 109 -19.01 6.27 16.65
C ALA A 109 -18.35 5.02 16.07
N SER A 110 -18.77 4.61 14.87
CA SER A 110 -18.16 3.53 14.08
C SER A 110 -16.68 3.78 13.73
N TYR A 111 -16.24 5.04 13.68
CA TYR A 111 -14.86 5.44 13.40
C TYR A 111 -14.10 5.92 14.64
N ALA A 112 -14.74 5.86 15.82
CA ALA A 112 -14.13 6.35 17.06
C ALA A 112 -12.82 5.62 17.39
N GLU A 113 -12.66 4.33 17.05
CA GLU A 113 -11.42 3.58 17.30
C GLU A 113 -10.54 3.38 16.05
N ALA A 114 -10.99 3.87 14.88
CA ALA A 114 -10.29 3.66 13.62
C ALA A 114 -8.97 4.46 13.57
N THR A 115 -7.84 3.75 13.41
CA THR A 115 -6.50 4.35 13.30
C THR A 115 -6.03 4.49 11.84
N LYS A 116 -6.70 3.80 10.92
CA LYS A 116 -6.46 3.88 9.49
C LYS A 116 -7.48 4.81 8.85
N ILE A 117 -7.12 5.39 7.71
CA ILE A 117 -8.04 6.16 6.89
C ILE A 117 -9.13 5.20 6.37
N SER A 118 -10.38 5.54 6.59
CA SER A 118 -11.55 4.83 6.07
C SER A 118 -12.18 5.66 4.97
N SER A 119 -12.54 5.05 3.84
CA SER A 119 -13.31 5.72 2.79
C SER A 119 -14.73 5.17 2.78
N VAL A 120 -15.72 6.05 2.67
CA VAL A 120 -17.14 5.73 2.69
C VAL A 120 -17.81 6.39 1.50
N SER A 121 -18.55 5.61 0.72
CA SER A 121 -19.26 6.08 -0.47
C SER A 121 -20.76 5.93 -0.22
N LEU A 122 -21.51 7.03 -0.18
CA LEU A 122 -22.94 7.00 0.13
C LEU A 122 -23.72 7.77 -0.94
N PRO A 123 -24.84 7.21 -1.44
CA PRO A 123 -25.70 7.91 -2.37
C PRO A 123 -26.37 9.10 -1.66
N LEU A 124 -26.50 10.22 -2.37
CA LEU A 124 -27.15 11.41 -1.85
C LEU A 124 -28.66 11.18 -1.73
N GLN A 125 -29.17 11.17 -0.49
CA GLN A 125 -30.61 11.07 -0.25
C GLN A 125 -31.29 12.38 -0.65
N ASN A 126 -32.47 12.29 -1.26
CA ASN A 126 -33.25 13.40 -1.83
C ASN A 126 -32.66 14.06 -3.09
N ALA A 127 -31.60 13.47 -3.66
CA ALA A 127 -30.99 13.84 -4.94
C ALA A 127 -31.39 12.87 -6.07
N ASN A 128 -30.80 13.05 -7.26
CA ASN A 128 -30.75 12.01 -8.29
C ASN A 128 -30.17 10.72 -7.69
N PRO A 129 -30.85 9.55 -7.82
CA PRO A 129 -30.40 8.28 -7.23
C PRO A 129 -29.01 7.81 -7.66
N ALA A 130 -28.44 8.39 -8.73
CA ALA A 130 -27.10 8.08 -9.20
C ALA A 130 -25.97 8.88 -8.51
N ALA A 131 -26.26 10.02 -7.85
CA ALA A 131 -25.21 10.89 -7.31
C ALA A 131 -24.62 10.33 -6.00
N VAL A 132 -23.29 10.15 -5.95
CA VAL A 132 -22.60 9.54 -4.80
C VAL A 132 -21.63 10.55 -4.18
N LEU A 133 -21.68 10.68 -2.85
CA LEU A 133 -20.71 11.41 -2.06
C LEU A 133 -19.74 10.42 -1.41
N HIS A 134 -18.46 10.62 -1.68
CA HIS A 134 -17.38 9.85 -1.10
C HIS A 134 -16.66 10.68 -0.03
N VAL A 135 -16.50 10.10 1.14
CA VAL A 135 -15.90 10.74 2.32
C VAL A 135 -14.74 9.89 2.83
N SER A 136 -13.53 10.46 2.81
CA SER A 136 -12.37 9.89 3.48
C SER A 136 -12.28 10.41 4.91
N ILE A 137 -12.35 9.50 5.87
CA ILE A 137 -12.41 9.75 7.31
C ILE A 137 -11.12 9.25 7.96
N GLN A 138 -10.39 10.16 8.63
CA GLN A 138 -9.19 9.81 9.38
C GLN A 138 -9.26 10.41 10.78
N ARG A 139 -9.27 9.55 11.82
CA ARG A 139 -9.10 10.02 13.20
C ARG A 139 -7.64 10.42 13.43
N LEU A 140 -7.43 11.64 13.93
CA LEU A 140 -6.13 12.09 14.39
C LEU A 140 -5.97 11.65 15.85
N GLN A 141 -4.85 11.00 16.16
CA GLN A 141 -4.55 10.57 17.52
C GLN A 141 -4.08 11.78 18.33
N ASP A 142 -4.90 12.21 19.28
CA ASP A 142 -4.43 13.03 20.38
C ASP A 142 -3.67 12.12 21.36
N THR A 143 -2.43 12.48 21.68
CA THR A 143 -1.72 11.95 22.85
C THR A 143 -2.45 12.45 24.11
N SER A 144 -3.54 11.79 24.50
CA SER A 144 -4.33 12.16 25.68
C SER A 144 -3.80 11.43 26.92
N ASP A 145 -2.70 11.93 27.47
CA ASP A 145 -2.49 11.94 28.92
C ASP A 145 -2.59 13.40 29.35
N GLN A 146 -3.80 13.86 29.69
CA GLN A 146 -3.97 14.89 30.72
C GLN A 146 -5.44 14.96 31.15
N ARG A 147 -5.68 14.71 32.42
CA ARG A 147 -6.96 14.92 33.10
C ARG A 147 -7.20 16.41 33.35
N ASP A 148 -8.46 16.79 33.18
CA ASP A 148 -9.24 17.90 33.76
C ASP A 148 -8.62 19.29 33.92
N ILE A 149 -9.29 20.32 33.34
CA ILE A 149 -9.89 21.47 34.06
C ILE A 149 -10.48 22.48 33.05
N ASP A 150 -11.78 22.71 33.24
CA ASP A 150 -12.64 23.90 33.08
C ASP A 150 -12.83 24.71 31.78
N GLU A 151 -14.10 25.12 31.66
CA GLU A 151 -14.70 26.04 30.70
C GLU A 151 -14.07 27.44 30.72
N ILE A 152 -13.80 27.99 29.54
CA ILE A 152 -14.43 29.21 28.97
C ILE A 152 -13.64 29.59 27.70
N GLY A 153 -14.38 29.91 26.64
CA GLY A 153 -13.91 29.79 25.27
C GLY A 153 -12.95 30.86 24.75
N ASN A 154 -12.19 30.46 23.72
CA ASN A 154 -11.92 31.24 22.51
C ASN A 154 -11.28 30.29 21.48
N VAL A 155 -12.04 29.85 20.47
CA VAL A 155 -11.70 28.67 19.63
C VAL A 155 -10.66 28.94 18.53
N ASN A 156 -10.24 30.19 18.29
CA ASN A 156 -9.43 30.49 17.11
C ASN A 156 -7.90 30.65 17.33
N GLN A 157 -7.38 30.34 18.53
CA GLN A 157 -5.93 30.44 18.82
C GLN A 157 -5.23 29.12 19.19
N GLN A 158 -5.96 28.02 19.44
CA GLN A 158 -5.33 26.74 19.83
C GLN A 158 -4.72 25.94 18.67
N VAL A 159 -5.21 26.11 17.43
CA VAL A 159 -4.70 25.33 16.29
C VAL A 159 -3.27 25.74 15.90
N VAL A 160 -2.92 27.02 16.07
CA VAL A 160 -1.56 27.51 15.80
C VAL A 160 -0.60 27.17 16.94
N SER A 161 -1.08 27.14 18.20
CA SER A 161 -0.26 26.81 19.37
C SER A 161 0.10 25.32 19.46
N LEU A 162 -0.77 24.43 18.99
CA LEU A 162 -0.49 22.99 18.94
C LEU A 162 0.62 22.65 17.93
N MET A 163 0.73 23.42 16.84
CA MET A 163 1.78 23.27 15.83
C MET A 163 3.19 23.56 16.38
N THR A 164 3.34 24.52 17.29
CA THR A 164 4.63 24.92 17.87
C THR A 164 5.12 24.02 19.00
N HIS A 165 4.24 23.29 19.70
CA HIS A 165 4.65 22.41 20.79
C HIS A 165 5.28 21.09 20.32
N PHE A 166 4.93 20.59 19.13
CA PHE A 166 5.55 19.38 18.58
C PHE A 166 6.97 19.59 18.03
N ILE A 167 7.38 20.84 17.77
CA ILE A 167 8.73 21.13 17.24
C ILE A 167 9.78 21.24 18.37
N ASN A 168 9.37 21.65 19.58
CA ASN A 168 10.32 21.94 20.67
C ASN A 168 10.60 20.76 21.61
N ASP A 169 9.70 19.76 21.69
CA ASP A 169 9.87 18.61 22.59
C ASP A 169 10.92 17.60 22.10
N ASP A 170 11.23 17.57 20.80
CA ASP A 170 12.27 16.70 20.23
C ASP A 170 13.70 17.17 20.54
N ILE A 171 13.91 18.43 20.95
CA ILE A 171 15.25 18.99 21.23
C ILE A 171 15.72 18.67 22.65
N ARG A 172 14.82 18.47 23.62
CA ARG A 172 15.22 18.24 25.03
C ARG A 172 15.55 16.80 25.38
N ARG A 173 15.22 15.83 24.52
CA ARG A 173 15.38 14.40 24.84
C ARG A 173 16.69 13.76 24.34
N ILE A 174 17.60 14.54 23.73
CA ILE A 174 18.87 14.05 23.18
C ILE A 174 20.06 14.20 24.17
N THR A 175 19.89 14.86 25.32
CA THR A 175 21.02 15.21 26.20
C THR A 175 21.24 14.28 27.40
N GLU A 176 20.36 13.31 27.68
CA GLU A 176 20.51 12.42 28.84
C GLU A 176 20.42 10.94 28.44
N ASP A 177 21.42 10.42 27.72
CA ASP A 177 21.69 8.97 27.79
C ASP A 177 23.12 8.59 27.35
N TYR A 178 24.12 9.20 27.97
CA TYR A 178 25.49 8.67 27.94
C TYR A 178 26.19 8.95 29.27
N ARG A 179 25.88 8.12 30.28
CA ARG A 179 26.87 7.76 31.29
C ARG A 179 26.60 6.37 31.85
N THR A 180 27.68 5.60 31.90
CA THR A 180 27.92 4.39 32.70
C THR A 180 27.69 3.06 31.99
N ARG A 181 28.77 2.42 31.51
CA ARG A 181 29.51 1.39 32.26
C ARG A 181 30.61 0.76 31.39
N ASN A 182 31.87 1.09 31.71
CA ASN A 182 33.04 0.29 31.36
C ASN A 182 33.16 -0.90 32.32
N GLY A 183 33.67 -2.05 31.83
CA GLY A 183 34.37 -3.02 32.69
C GLY A 183 34.32 -4.50 32.27
N VAL A 184 35.51 -5.03 31.93
CA VAL A 184 36.02 -6.41 32.13
C VAL A 184 36.02 -7.41 30.95
N LYS A 185 37.17 -7.43 30.24
CA LYS A 185 38.14 -8.51 29.88
C LYS A 185 37.74 -10.00 29.63
N SER A 186 38.42 -10.55 28.59
CA SER A 186 39.05 -11.91 28.41
C SER A 186 38.14 -13.15 28.33
N ASP A 187 38.38 -14.21 27.54
CA ASP A 187 39.50 -14.67 26.70
C ASP A 187 39.10 -15.92 25.86
N HIS A 188 39.80 -16.17 24.73
CA HIS A 188 40.05 -17.47 24.01
C HIS A 188 38.83 -18.15 23.31
N GLN A 189 38.88 -18.96 22.24
CA GLN A 189 39.84 -19.44 21.24
C GLN A 189 39.05 -20.37 20.25
N ALA A 190 39.42 -20.36 18.97
CA ALA A 190 39.24 -21.39 17.91
C ALA A 190 37.84 -21.75 17.30
N SER A 191 37.78 -21.54 15.97
CA SER A 191 37.41 -22.48 14.88
C SER A 191 36.19 -23.40 15.00
N ILE A 192 35.29 -23.34 14.02
CA ILE A 192 34.99 -24.42 13.06
C ILE A 192 34.04 -23.86 11.99
N GLY A 193 34.45 -23.96 10.73
CA GLY A 193 33.62 -23.66 9.56
C GLY A 193 32.65 -24.78 9.25
N SER A 194 31.54 -24.45 8.61
CA SER A 194 30.72 -25.41 7.85
C SER A 194 29.94 -24.66 6.79
N ASP A 195 30.31 -24.91 5.55
CA ASP A 195 29.49 -24.77 4.35
C ASP A 195 28.28 -25.72 4.45
N ILE A 196 27.08 -25.27 4.08
CA ILE A 196 26.03 -26.18 3.63
C ILE A 196 25.41 -25.60 2.35
N MET A 197 25.53 -26.42 1.30
CA MET A 197 25.06 -26.21 -0.05
C MET A 197 23.54 -26.09 -0.18
N LEU A 198 23.14 -25.37 -1.22
CA LEU A 198 21.84 -25.36 -1.86
C LEU A 198 21.48 -26.76 -2.39
N SER A 199 20.26 -27.23 -2.10
CA SER A 199 19.61 -28.29 -2.85
C SER A 199 18.31 -27.80 -3.46
N SER A 200 18.28 -27.84 -4.79
CA SER A 200 17.12 -27.74 -5.68
C SER A 200 16.10 -28.84 -5.40
N PHE A 201 14.82 -28.51 -5.53
CA PHE A 201 13.80 -29.50 -5.90
C PHE A 201 12.88 -28.88 -6.96
N ASP A 202 13.06 -29.37 -8.19
CA ASP A 202 12.01 -29.41 -9.20
C ASP A 202 10.92 -30.37 -8.76
N ASN A 203 9.66 -30.01 -8.99
CA ASN A 203 8.66 -30.97 -9.41
C ASN A 203 7.53 -30.25 -10.15
N SER A 204 7.49 -30.49 -11.45
CA SER A 204 6.38 -30.26 -12.36
C SER A 204 5.22 -31.19 -12.06
N PHE A 205 3.99 -30.68 -12.07
CA PHE A 205 2.80 -31.45 -12.49
C PHE A 205 1.80 -30.53 -13.19
N GLU A 206 1.40 -30.96 -14.38
CA GLU A 206 0.28 -30.47 -15.20
C GLU A 206 -1.04 -30.49 -14.42
N LEU A 207 -1.97 -29.58 -14.77
CA LEU A 207 -3.36 -29.96 -15.07
C LEU A 207 -4.17 -28.81 -15.69
N ASN A 208 -5.16 -29.25 -16.48
CA ASN A 208 -5.99 -28.57 -17.47
C ASN A 208 -7.00 -27.54 -16.94
N LEU A 209 -7.50 -26.76 -17.92
CA LEU A 209 -8.73 -25.96 -17.94
C LEU A 209 -9.90 -26.54 -17.11
N LEU A 210 -10.59 -25.67 -16.38
CA LEU A 210 -12.06 -25.62 -16.38
C LEU A 210 -12.57 -24.25 -15.90
N HIS A 211 -13.45 -23.69 -16.71
CA HIS A 211 -14.21 -22.46 -16.54
C HIS A 211 -15.36 -22.69 -15.56
N GLU A 212 -15.58 -21.77 -14.62
CA GLU A 212 -16.93 -21.48 -14.12
C GLU A 212 -17.02 -20.10 -13.43
N HIS A 213 -18.26 -19.62 -13.35
CA HIS A 213 -18.71 -18.26 -13.59
C HIS A 213 -19.21 -17.60 -12.28
N GLY A 214 -18.72 -16.39 -11.96
CA GLY A 214 -19.38 -15.32 -11.17
C GLY A 214 -19.80 -15.57 -9.70
N PRO A 215 -20.17 -14.54 -8.92
CA PRO A 215 -20.46 -13.16 -9.33
C PRO A 215 -19.62 -12.08 -8.62
N LYS A 216 -19.36 -10.98 -9.33
CA LYS A 216 -19.16 -9.66 -8.75
C LYS A 216 -19.96 -8.66 -9.57
N ASN A 217 -20.47 -7.64 -8.90
CA ASN A 217 -20.76 -6.33 -9.45
C ASN A 217 -20.66 -5.32 -8.29
N PRO A 218 -20.47 -4.01 -8.56
CA PRO A 218 -19.61 -3.44 -9.60
C PRO A 218 -18.83 -2.22 -9.09
N GLU A 219 -17.69 -1.92 -9.70
CA GLU A 219 -17.14 -0.56 -9.67
C GLU A 219 -16.62 -0.23 -11.07
N LEU A 220 -17.30 0.75 -11.68
CA LEU A 220 -16.99 1.36 -12.97
C LEU A 220 -15.73 2.21 -12.80
N ALA A 221 -14.68 1.84 -13.52
CA ALA A 221 -13.68 2.78 -14.00
C ALA A 221 -14.05 3.12 -15.45
N HIS A 222 -14.32 4.39 -15.74
CA HIS A 222 -13.86 4.94 -16.99
C HIS A 222 -13.25 6.32 -16.79
N LYS A 223 -12.02 6.38 -17.27
CA LYS A 223 -11.20 7.53 -17.63
C LYS A 223 -12.04 8.75 -18.02
N PHE A 224 -11.71 9.90 -17.42
CA PHE A 224 -11.55 11.13 -18.19
C PHE A 224 -10.22 11.80 -17.89
N LEU A 225 -9.55 12.16 -18.98
CA LEU A 225 -8.33 12.94 -19.07
C LEU A 225 -8.59 14.38 -18.59
N ILE A 226 -7.75 14.90 -17.70
CA ILE A 226 -7.35 16.31 -17.74
C ILE A 226 -5.84 16.41 -17.50
N THR A 227 -5.16 16.69 -18.62
CA THR A 227 -4.11 17.69 -18.79
C THR A 227 -3.66 18.40 -17.52
N ASN A 228 -2.46 18.10 -17.04
CA ASN A 228 -1.76 19.00 -16.13
C ASN A 228 -0.44 19.43 -16.75
N ASP A 229 -0.44 20.70 -17.15
CA ASP A 229 0.71 21.51 -17.45
C ASP A 229 1.42 21.86 -16.13
N SER A 230 2.71 21.54 -16.01
CA SER A 230 3.65 22.30 -15.16
C SER A 230 5.09 21.80 -15.36
N PHE A 231 5.79 22.50 -16.24
CA PHE A 231 6.95 23.30 -15.85
C PHE A 231 7.83 22.75 -14.71
N TRP A 232 8.86 21.98 -15.08
CA TRP A 232 10.23 22.22 -14.60
C TRP A 232 11.23 21.81 -15.68
N GLN A 233 11.95 22.83 -16.15
CA GLN A 233 13.10 22.74 -17.04
C GLN A 233 14.12 21.71 -16.57
N ARG A 234 14.57 20.86 -17.49
CA ARG A 234 15.78 20.05 -17.36
C ARG A 234 16.76 20.44 -18.46
N ASP A 235 17.72 21.27 -18.08
CA ASP A 235 18.95 21.62 -18.81
C ASP A 235 20.03 21.63 -17.70
N ARG A 236 21.21 21.00 -17.73
CA ARG A 236 22.03 20.32 -18.73
C ARG A 236 22.97 19.36 -17.99
N LEU A 237 23.49 18.34 -18.68
CA LEU A 237 24.91 17.93 -18.75
C LEU A 237 24.98 16.51 -19.37
N LYS A 238 25.02 16.45 -20.70
CA LYS A 238 25.62 15.33 -21.44
C LYS A 238 26.88 15.85 -22.11
N GLY A 239 28.03 15.56 -21.52
CA GLY A 239 29.31 15.63 -22.20
C GLY A 239 29.45 14.39 -23.10
N SER A 240 29.83 14.62 -24.35
CA SER A 240 30.33 13.58 -25.25
C SER A 240 31.56 14.11 -26.01
N PRO A 241 32.42 13.21 -26.51
CA PRO A 241 33.88 13.37 -26.58
C PRO A 241 34.39 14.05 -27.88
N PRO A 242 35.69 14.42 -27.97
CA PRO A 242 36.19 15.28 -29.03
C PRO A 242 36.44 14.52 -30.33
N LYS A 243 36.04 15.11 -31.46
CA LYS A 243 36.58 14.79 -32.78
C LYS A 243 36.98 16.07 -33.51
N LEU A 244 38.21 16.02 -34.02
CA LEU A 244 38.87 16.96 -34.91
C LEU A 244 38.01 17.31 -36.14
N LYS A 245 38.02 18.59 -36.53
CA LYS A 245 38.16 19.08 -37.93
C LYS A 245 38.27 20.62 -37.98
N THR A 246 39.49 21.04 -38.35
CA THR A 246 39.95 22.05 -39.32
C THR A 246 38.98 23.12 -39.89
N ASP A 247 39.54 24.34 -39.97
CA ASP A 247 39.15 25.59 -40.67
C ASP A 247 37.88 26.32 -40.15
N ASP A 248 37.78 27.66 -40.05
CA ASP A 248 38.47 28.76 -40.73
C ASP A 248 38.35 30.08 -39.90
N SER A 249 39.18 31.05 -40.27
CA SER A 249 39.44 32.39 -39.73
C SER A 249 38.26 33.29 -39.33
N SER A 250 38.38 34.05 -38.21
CA SER A 250 38.64 35.52 -38.21
C SER A 250 38.42 36.23 -36.84
N THR A 251 39.51 36.85 -36.37
CA THR A 251 39.71 38.08 -35.56
C THR A 251 38.53 38.84 -34.91
N THR A 252 38.70 39.21 -33.63
CA THR A 252 38.77 40.60 -33.07
C THR A 252 38.69 40.56 -31.53
N THR A 253 39.82 40.73 -30.81
CA THR A 253 40.22 41.93 -30.02
C THR A 253 39.20 42.48 -29.01
N LEU A 254 39.44 42.20 -27.72
CA LEU A 254 39.24 43.07 -26.53
C LEU A 254 39.66 42.21 -25.32
N GLY A 255 40.50 42.57 -24.35
CA GLY A 255 41.14 43.80 -23.93
C GLY A 255 41.55 43.51 -22.48
N GLU A 256 42.85 43.52 -22.20
CA GLU A 256 43.43 43.25 -20.89
C GLU A 256 42.94 44.27 -19.85
N THR A 257 42.59 43.80 -18.64
CA THR A 257 42.95 44.50 -17.41
C THR A 257 43.35 43.48 -16.35
N SER A 258 44.62 43.62 -15.95
CA SER A 258 45.27 43.02 -14.80
C SER A 258 44.73 43.62 -13.52
N GLU A 259 44.40 42.80 -12.52
CA GLU A 259 44.61 43.12 -11.10
C GLU A 259 44.64 41.84 -10.27
N GLU A 260 45.73 41.67 -9.51
CA GLU A 260 46.05 40.52 -8.67
C GLU A 260 45.00 40.28 -7.58
N SER A 261 44.16 39.26 -7.73
CA SER A 261 43.42 38.71 -6.58
C SER A 261 44.38 37.88 -5.73
N SER A 262 44.89 38.47 -4.65
CA SER A 262 45.72 37.84 -3.62
C SER A 262 45.30 36.40 -3.33
N SER A 263 46.28 35.48 -3.32
CA SER A 263 46.13 34.05 -2.99
C SER A 263 45.25 33.79 -1.75
N ASP A 264 45.25 34.73 -0.80
CA ASP A 264 44.50 34.66 0.45
C ASP A 264 42.97 34.74 0.25
N THR A 265 42.49 35.52 -0.72
CA THR A 265 41.05 35.56 -1.07
C THR A 265 40.56 34.26 -1.71
N MET A 266 41.40 33.59 -2.51
CA MET A 266 41.08 32.29 -3.10
C MET A 266 41.06 31.18 -2.05
N ILE A 267 42.00 31.21 -1.10
CA ILE A 267 42.06 30.30 0.04
C ILE A 267 40.83 30.47 0.94
N GLN A 268 40.43 31.69 1.26
CA GLN A 268 39.21 31.92 2.04
C GLN A 268 37.95 31.42 1.33
N ASN A 269 37.82 31.65 0.02
CA ASN A 269 36.68 31.15 -0.77
C ASN A 269 36.65 29.62 -0.80
N LEU A 270 37.80 28.96 -0.99
CA LEU A 270 37.92 27.51 -0.89
C LEU A 270 37.54 26.99 0.51
N LYS A 271 37.95 27.67 1.57
CA LYS A 271 37.61 27.30 2.96
C LYS A 271 36.10 27.39 3.22
N VAL A 272 35.43 28.41 2.68
CA VAL A 272 33.97 28.55 2.74
C VAL A 272 33.27 27.44 1.96
N LYS A 273 33.75 27.10 0.75
CA LYS A 273 33.20 26.00 -0.05
C LYS A 273 33.39 24.64 0.62
N VAL A 274 34.55 24.38 1.22
CA VAL A 274 34.79 23.16 2.00
C VAL A 274 33.82 23.09 3.17
N ALA A 275 33.63 24.18 3.93
CA ALA A 275 32.67 24.21 5.03
C ALA A 275 31.22 23.99 4.57
N ALA A 276 30.83 24.53 3.41
CA ALA A 276 29.51 24.30 2.83
C ALA A 276 29.31 22.83 2.39
N LEU A 277 30.32 22.23 1.75
CA LEU A 277 30.30 20.81 1.36
C LEU A 277 30.29 19.88 2.58
N THR A 278 31.02 20.22 3.64
CA THR A 278 30.97 19.47 4.91
C THR A 278 29.57 19.49 5.50
N ARG A 279 28.92 20.67 5.59
CA ARG A 279 27.53 20.77 6.06
C ARG A 279 26.56 19.99 5.18
N GLN A 280 26.75 20.01 3.86
CA GLN A 280 25.93 19.22 2.94
C GLN A 280 26.11 17.71 3.16
N ALA A 281 27.34 17.24 3.38
CA ALA A 281 27.62 15.84 3.69
C ALA A 281 26.97 15.40 5.01
N ASP A 282 26.97 16.27 6.03
CA ASP A 282 26.28 16.01 7.30
C ASP A 282 24.76 15.88 7.11
N VAL A 283 24.14 16.77 6.33
CA VAL A 283 22.71 16.70 6.00
C VAL A 283 22.37 15.41 5.25
N SER A 284 23.14 15.05 4.22
CA SER A 284 22.95 13.78 3.51
C SER A 284 23.17 12.56 4.41
N GLY A 285 24.06 12.66 5.41
CA GLY A 285 24.26 11.65 6.44
C GLY A 285 23.01 11.43 7.31
N LEU A 286 22.34 12.51 7.72
CA LEU A 286 21.10 12.46 8.49
C LEU A 286 19.92 11.94 7.66
N GLU A 287 19.82 12.31 6.39
CA GLU A 287 18.83 11.77 5.45
C GLU A 287 19.00 10.26 5.28
N LEU A 288 20.23 9.79 5.06
CA LEU A 288 20.54 8.35 4.97
C LEU A 288 20.19 7.61 6.27
N GLN A 289 20.45 8.21 7.43
CA GLN A 289 20.07 7.61 8.71
C GLN A 289 18.54 7.52 8.86
N THR A 290 17.81 8.52 8.40
CA THR A 290 16.33 8.55 8.41
C THR A 290 15.76 7.48 7.46
N LEU A 291 16.32 7.35 6.26
CA LEU A 291 15.94 6.30 5.31
C LEU A 291 16.24 4.90 5.86
N ARG A 292 17.41 4.69 6.47
CA ARG A 292 17.74 3.42 7.15
C ARG A 292 16.71 3.09 8.24
N LYS A 293 16.33 4.06 9.07
CA LYS A 293 15.27 3.88 10.09
C LYS A 293 13.92 3.53 9.47
N LYS A 294 13.56 4.16 8.34
CA LYS A 294 12.31 3.87 7.61
C LYS A 294 12.31 2.45 7.05
N ILE A 295 13.44 2.01 6.46
CA ILE A 295 13.61 0.65 5.94
C ILE A 295 13.47 -0.38 7.07
N VAL A 296 14.12 -0.18 8.22
CA VAL A 296 14.00 -1.11 9.36
C VAL A 296 12.55 -1.20 9.86
N LYS A 297 11.83 -0.08 9.92
CA LYS A 297 10.41 -0.07 10.30
C LYS A 297 9.54 -0.84 9.30
N GLU A 298 9.77 -0.66 8.00
CA GLU A 298 9.05 -1.42 6.96
C GLU A 298 9.42 -2.90 6.95
N MET A 299 10.69 -3.26 7.17
CA MET A 299 11.09 -4.66 7.31
C MET A 299 10.40 -5.33 8.50
N LYS A 300 10.26 -4.64 9.64
CA LYS A 300 9.54 -5.16 10.81
C LYS A 300 8.06 -5.37 10.50
N LYS A 301 7.41 -4.41 9.83
CA LYS A 301 6.02 -4.57 9.36
C LYS A 301 5.87 -5.74 8.38
N GLY A 302 6.81 -5.90 7.45
CA GLY A 302 6.83 -7.02 6.52
C GLY A 302 6.94 -8.37 7.24
N GLN A 303 7.79 -8.46 8.26
CA GLN A 303 7.89 -9.65 9.12
C GLN A 303 6.60 -9.90 9.91
N ASP A 304 5.96 -8.86 10.44
CA ASP A 304 4.69 -8.97 11.18
C ASP A 304 3.56 -9.49 10.26
N ILE A 305 3.48 -8.98 9.03
CA ILE A 305 2.54 -9.45 8.02
C ILE A 305 2.84 -10.88 7.63
N SER A 306 4.12 -11.23 7.40
CA SER A 306 4.52 -12.60 7.06
C SER A 306 4.14 -13.59 8.16
N ARG A 307 4.28 -13.21 9.44
CA ARG A 307 3.81 -14.03 10.56
C ARG A 307 2.30 -14.20 10.55
N LYS A 308 1.54 -13.13 10.31
CA LYS A 308 0.08 -13.20 10.22
C LYS A 308 -0.41 -14.05 9.03
N VAL A 309 0.30 -14.00 7.90
CA VAL A 309 0.01 -14.85 6.75
C VAL A 309 0.28 -16.32 7.08
N ALA A 310 1.36 -16.63 7.82
CA ALA A 310 1.64 -17.99 8.28
C ALA A 310 0.53 -18.51 9.20
N THR A 311 0.10 -17.73 10.19
CA THR A 311 -1.00 -18.14 11.10
C THR A 311 -2.32 -18.34 10.36
N LEU A 312 -2.68 -17.43 9.45
CA LEU A 312 -3.90 -17.60 8.62
C LEU A 312 -3.81 -18.81 7.69
N ARG A 313 -2.61 -19.14 7.20
CA ARG A 313 -2.39 -20.32 6.36
C ARG A 313 -2.56 -21.61 7.18
N GLU A 314 -2.09 -21.62 8.42
CA GLU A 314 -2.30 -22.70 9.38
C GLU A 314 -3.79 -22.86 9.73
N GLU A 315 -4.51 -21.77 10.02
CA GLU A 315 -5.96 -21.79 10.24
C GLU A 315 -6.71 -22.33 9.02
N ARG A 316 -6.36 -21.89 7.81
CA ARG A 316 -6.95 -22.40 6.57
C ARG A 316 -6.68 -23.90 6.38
N ASN A 317 -5.48 -24.37 6.70
CA ASN A 317 -5.15 -25.79 6.64
C ASN A 317 -5.93 -26.60 7.67
N ALA A 318 -6.06 -26.11 8.90
CA ALA A 318 -6.84 -26.75 9.95
C ALA A 318 -8.34 -26.85 9.58
N LEU A 319 -8.92 -25.77 9.05
CA LEU A 319 -10.29 -25.77 8.52
C LEU A 319 -10.44 -26.72 7.35
N LYS A 320 -9.45 -26.78 6.45
CA LYS A 320 -9.46 -27.74 5.34
C LYS A 320 -9.45 -29.18 5.86
N GLU A 321 -8.63 -29.50 6.85
CA GLU A 321 -8.63 -30.82 7.49
C GLU A 321 -9.94 -31.13 8.21
N GLU A 322 -10.57 -30.14 8.83
CA GLU A 322 -11.89 -30.29 9.45
C GLU A 322 -12.98 -30.57 8.40
N CYS A 323 -12.97 -29.86 7.28
CA CYS A 323 -13.87 -30.13 6.15
C CYS A 323 -13.68 -31.53 5.57
N GLU A 324 -12.43 -32.01 5.41
CA GLU A 324 -12.15 -33.38 4.96
C GLU A 324 -12.57 -34.44 6.01
N LYS A 325 -12.45 -34.13 7.30
CA LYS A 325 -12.98 -34.97 8.39
C LYS A 325 -14.50 -35.00 8.42
N LEU A 326 -15.18 -33.92 8.02
CA LEU A 326 -16.64 -33.88 7.91
C LEU A 326 -17.12 -34.63 6.66
N LYS A 327 -16.46 -34.48 5.51
CA LYS A 327 -16.73 -35.29 4.30
C LYS A 327 -16.58 -36.79 4.56
N SER A 328 -15.51 -37.20 5.23
CA SER A 328 -15.31 -38.62 5.59
C SER A 328 -16.25 -39.15 6.68
N LYS A 329 -16.95 -38.26 7.41
CA LYS A 329 -18.06 -38.63 8.31
C LYS A 329 -19.39 -38.71 7.55
N GLU A 330 -19.58 -37.86 6.55
CA GLU A 330 -20.72 -37.92 5.61
C GLU A 330 -20.71 -39.23 4.81
N ASP A 331 -19.51 -39.68 4.38
CA ASP A 331 -19.31 -40.99 3.76
C ASP A 331 -19.56 -42.19 4.70
N LYS A 332 -19.61 -41.99 6.03
CA LYS A 332 -19.93 -43.03 7.02
C LYS A 332 -21.38 -43.01 7.51
N VAL A 333 -22.14 -41.98 7.19
CA VAL A 333 -23.60 -41.88 7.50
C VAL A 333 -24.44 -42.54 6.40
N ASN A 334 -23.86 -42.87 5.24
CA ASN A 334 -24.51 -43.64 4.17
C ASN A 334 -24.56 -45.17 4.43
N GLY A 335 -24.66 -45.61 5.70
CA GLY A 335 -24.62 -47.03 6.09
C GLY A 335 -25.69 -47.52 7.07
N MET A 336 -26.98 -47.50 6.66
CA MET A 336 -28.11 -48.44 6.94
C MET A 336 -28.69 -48.65 8.39
N PRO A 337 -29.99 -49.06 8.58
CA PRO A 337 -30.78 -49.96 7.71
C PRO A 337 -32.25 -49.61 7.37
N LEU A 338 -32.64 -50.06 6.15
CA LEU A 338 -33.95 -50.57 5.66
C LEU A 338 -35.24 -49.76 5.90
N ILE A 339 -35.76 -49.15 4.83
CA ILE A 339 -37.00 -49.63 4.19
C ILE A 339 -36.75 -49.74 2.67
N ASP A 340 -36.94 -50.96 2.21
CA ASP A 340 -37.12 -51.54 0.88
C ASP A 340 -37.50 -50.60 -0.30
N GLN A 341 -36.80 -50.79 -1.43
CA GLN A 341 -37.02 -50.35 -2.84
C GLN A 341 -35.80 -49.63 -3.39
N GLY A 342 -34.93 -50.31 -4.14
CA GLY A 342 -35.19 -50.64 -5.55
C GLY A 342 -34.55 -49.54 -6.39
N ASP A 343 -33.72 -49.90 -7.37
CA ASP A 343 -33.04 -48.95 -8.27
C ASP A 343 -33.99 -47.79 -8.63
N PRO A 344 -33.63 -46.50 -8.41
CA PRO A 344 -34.50 -45.37 -8.70
C PRO A 344 -34.95 -45.33 -10.17
N TYR A 345 -34.19 -45.96 -11.07
CA TYR A 345 -34.63 -46.19 -12.45
C TYR A 345 -35.69 -47.29 -12.57
N ALA A 346 -35.65 -48.34 -11.76
CA ALA A 346 -36.71 -49.34 -11.68
C ALA A 346 -38.00 -48.77 -11.10
N LEU A 347 -37.93 -47.88 -10.10
CA LEU A 347 -39.11 -47.19 -9.55
C LEU A 347 -39.75 -46.23 -10.57
N LEU A 348 -38.92 -45.54 -11.37
CA LEU A 348 -39.39 -44.70 -12.48
C LEU A 348 -40.00 -45.53 -13.61
N ASP A 349 -39.43 -46.71 -13.91
CA ASP A 349 -39.99 -47.63 -14.89
C ASP A 349 -41.29 -48.29 -14.39
N GLU A 350 -41.41 -48.58 -13.10
CA GLU A 350 -42.63 -49.07 -12.47
C GLU A 350 -43.74 -48.01 -12.52
N LEU A 351 -43.43 -46.75 -12.17
CA LEU A 351 -44.35 -45.61 -12.34
C LEU A 351 -44.74 -45.39 -13.81
N ARG A 352 -43.80 -45.56 -14.76
CA ARG A 352 -44.12 -45.49 -16.20
C ARG A 352 -45.04 -46.62 -16.62
N GLN A 353 -44.82 -47.85 -16.14
CA GLN A 353 -45.70 -48.98 -16.43
C GLN A 353 -47.08 -48.80 -15.81
N GLU A 354 -47.17 -48.27 -14.58
CA GLU A 354 -48.45 -48.00 -13.91
C GLU A 354 -49.27 -46.93 -14.63
N ILE A 355 -48.63 -45.86 -15.12
CA ILE A 355 -49.27 -44.85 -15.99
C ILE A 355 -49.79 -45.47 -17.30
N VAL A 356 -49.06 -46.43 -17.88
CA VAL A 356 -49.51 -47.13 -19.10
C VAL A 356 -50.71 -48.02 -18.80
N HIS A 357 -50.67 -48.79 -17.70
CA HIS A 357 -51.79 -49.64 -17.28
C HIS A 357 -53.05 -48.82 -16.95
N GLU A 358 -52.92 -47.64 -16.33
CA GLU A 358 -54.06 -46.76 -16.06
C GLU A 358 -54.65 -46.17 -17.35
N LYS A 359 -53.80 -45.81 -18.32
CA LYS A 359 -54.25 -45.39 -19.66
C LYS A 359 -55.02 -46.50 -20.40
N ASP A 360 -54.54 -47.74 -20.31
CA ASP A 360 -55.21 -48.89 -20.93
C ASP A 360 -56.53 -49.21 -20.23
N LEU A 361 -56.58 -49.13 -18.90
CA LEU A 361 -57.82 -49.28 -18.13
C LEU A 361 -58.84 -48.19 -18.48
N SER A 362 -58.40 -46.94 -18.57
CA SER A 362 -59.24 -45.81 -19.00
C SER A 362 -59.80 -46.01 -20.40
N SER A 363 -58.98 -46.52 -21.31
CA SER A 363 -59.39 -46.87 -22.68
C SER A 363 -60.43 -47.98 -22.70
N ASN A 364 -60.23 -49.05 -21.91
CA ASN A 364 -61.18 -50.14 -21.76
C ASN A 364 -62.51 -49.69 -21.12
N LEU A 365 -62.46 -48.85 -20.08
CA LEU A 365 -63.67 -48.33 -19.43
C LEU A 365 -64.46 -47.46 -20.42
N ARG A 366 -63.77 -46.63 -21.21
CA ARG A 366 -64.39 -45.84 -22.28
C ARG A 366 -65.04 -46.72 -23.35
N LEU A 367 -64.41 -47.86 -23.68
CA LEU A 367 -64.94 -48.83 -24.63
C LEU A 367 -66.19 -49.54 -24.08
N GLN A 368 -66.19 -49.95 -22.81
CA GLN A 368 -67.38 -50.48 -22.13
C GLN A 368 -68.51 -49.44 -22.05
N LEU A 369 -68.18 -48.17 -21.81
CA LEU A 369 -69.16 -47.10 -21.77
C LEU A 369 -69.78 -46.87 -23.16
N GLN A 370 -68.97 -47.00 -24.22
CA GLN A 370 -69.47 -46.95 -25.60
C GLN A 370 -70.34 -48.16 -25.95
N GLU A 371 -69.99 -49.37 -25.51
CA GLU A 371 -70.78 -50.58 -25.72
C GLU A 371 -72.11 -50.54 -24.96
N THR A 372 -72.10 -50.09 -23.71
CA THR A 372 -73.34 -49.88 -22.93
C THR A 372 -74.21 -48.79 -23.55
N GLN A 373 -73.62 -47.72 -24.07
CA GLN A 373 -74.37 -46.70 -24.80
C GLN A 373 -75.03 -47.29 -26.06
N LYS A 374 -74.30 -48.10 -26.84
CA LYS A 374 -74.85 -48.78 -28.03
C LYS A 374 -75.96 -49.78 -27.68
N SER A 375 -75.80 -50.53 -26.59
CA SER A 375 -76.83 -51.47 -26.11
C SER A 375 -78.07 -50.73 -25.60
N ASN A 376 -77.89 -49.59 -24.93
CA ASN A 376 -78.99 -48.70 -24.54
C ASN A 376 -79.74 -48.16 -25.76
N ASP A 377 -79.02 -47.74 -26.81
CA ASP A 377 -79.63 -47.30 -28.07
C ASP A 377 -80.43 -48.45 -28.73
N GLU A 378 -79.91 -49.68 -28.70
CA GLU A 378 -80.60 -50.86 -29.19
C GLU A 378 -81.86 -51.22 -28.37
N LEU A 379 -81.78 -51.11 -27.03
CA LEU A 379 -82.94 -51.27 -26.14
C LEU A 379 -84.00 -50.19 -26.42
N VAL A 380 -83.62 -48.94 -26.63
CA VAL A 380 -84.53 -47.85 -26.99
C VAL A 380 -85.20 -48.14 -28.34
N LEU A 381 -84.46 -48.68 -29.31
CA LEU A 381 -85.03 -49.13 -30.59
C LEU A 381 -85.98 -50.33 -30.41
N ALA A 382 -85.65 -51.29 -29.55
CA ALA A 382 -86.51 -52.42 -29.22
C ALA A 382 -87.79 -51.98 -28.48
N LEU A 383 -87.69 -50.98 -27.60
CA LEU A 383 -88.83 -50.36 -26.91
C LEU A 383 -89.71 -49.57 -27.88
N LYS A 384 -89.13 -48.84 -28.85
CA LYS A 384 -89.88 -48.24 -29.95
C LYS A 384 -90.59 -49.29 -30.80
N LYS A 385 -89.97 -50.45 -31.04
CA LYS A 385 -90.53 -51.57 -31.82
C LYS A 385 -91.59 -52.39 -31.06
N SER A 386 -91.52 -52.46 -29.72
CA SER A 386 -92.56 -53.09 -28.89
C SER A 386 -93.75 -52.15 -28.65
N LYS A 387 -93.51 -50.83 -28.56
CA LYS A 387 -94.56 -49.80 -28.47
C LYS A 387 -95.37 -49.65 -29.77
N SER A 388 -94.82 -50.03 -30.92
CA SER A 388 -95.56 -50.13 -32.18
C SER A 388 -96.36 -51.44 -32.36
N LYS A 389 -96.27 -52.39 -31.42
CA LYS A 389 -96.96 -53.69 -31.48
C LYS A 389 -98.10 -53.87 -30.45
N SER A 390 -98.50 -52.79 -29.75
CA SER A 390 -99.58 -52.79 -28.75
C SER A 390 -100.68 -51.74 -29.00
N ARG A 391 -101.01 -51.48 -30.28
CA ARG A 391 -102.10 -50.56 -30.65
C ARG A 391 -103.02 -51.16 -31.73
N SER A 392 -103.52 -52.37 -31.47
CA SER A 392 -104.61 -52.98 -32.26
C SER A 392 -105.20 -54.21 -31.56
N LYS A 393 -106.17 -54.01 -30.65
CA LYS A 393 -107.29 -54.93 -30.33
C LYS A 393 -108.06 -54.40 -29.12
N SER A 394 -109.19 -53.76 -29.38
CA SER A 394 -110.23 -53.49 -28.38
C SER A 394 -111.60 -53.52 -29.05
N LYS A 395 -112.22 -54.70 -29.09
CA LYS A 395 -113.67 -54.86 -29.23
C LYS A 395 -114.08 -56.03 -28.35
N SER A 396 -114.65 -55.68 -27.21
CA SER A 396 -115.16 -56.55 -26.15
C SER A 396 -116.62 -56.89 -26.45
N ILE A 397 -116.95 -58.17 -26.30
CA ILE A 397 -118.28 -58.77 -26.37
C ILE A 397 -118.69 -59.09 -24.93
N CYS A 398 -119.94 -58.84 -24.56
CA CYS A 398 -120.57 -59.39 -23.35
C CYS A 398 -122.01 -59.84 -23.69
N SER A 399 -122.35 -61.00 -23.15
CA SER A 399 -123.39 -61.95 -23.55
C SER A 399 -124.79 -61.62 -22.96
N GLU A 400 -125.88 -61.87 -23.71
CA GLU A 400 -126.91 -62.94 -23.49
C GLU A 400 -128.03 -62.62 -22.44
N PRO A 401 -129.17 -63.34 -22.37
CA PRO A 401 -130.15 -63.67 -23.42
C PRO A 401 -131.64 -63.67 -22.94
N GLU A 402 -132.53 -64.12 -23.83
CA GLU A 402 -133.77 -64.89 -23.58
C GLU A 402 -135.15 -64.23 -23.26
N GLN A 403 -136.08 -64.55 -24.19
CA GLN A 403 -137.41 -65.18 -24.00
C GLN A 403 -138.73 -64.37 -24.05
N ARG A 404 -139.57 -64.75 -25.04
CA ARG A 404 -140.98 -65.24 -24.96
C ARG A 404 -141.64 -65.11 -26.35
N GLU A 405 -141.84 -66.12 -27.19
CA GLU A 405 -142.57 -67.41 -27.10
C GLU A 405 -144.11 -67.29 -27.36
N LEU A 406 -144.60 -68.13 -28.30
CA LEU A 406 -146.00 -68.54 -28.61
C LEU A 406 -146.95 -67.49 -29.26
N GLU A 407 -147.82 -67.76 -30.24
CA GLU A 407 -148.35 -69.01 -30.78
C GLU A 407 -149.17 -68.79 -32.06
N ALA A 408 -149.40 -69.88 -32.77
CA ALA A 408 -150.13 -70.00 -34.02
C ALA A 408 -151.60 -70.45 -33.83
N ILE A 409 -152.44 -70.17 -34.85
CA ILE A 409 -153.54 -71.03 -35.36
C ILE A 409 -154.87 -71.13 -34.57
N VAL A 410 -155.94 -70.67 -35.25
CA VAL A 410 -157.35 -71.18 -35.26
C VAL A 410 -158.28 -70.81 -34.09
N ARG A 411 -159.10 -69.76 -34.31
CA ARG A 411 -160.54 -69.94 -34.58
C ARG A 411 -161.19 -68.62 -34.95
N GLU A 412 -161.92 -68.72 -36.05
CA GLU A 412 -162.91 -67.82 -36.61
C GLU A 412 -163.86 -67.26 -35.52
N HIS A 413 -163.90 -65.94 -35.34
CA HIS A 413 -165.11 -65.10 -35.45
C HIS A 413 -164.85 -63.67 -34.90
N SER A 414 -165.01 -62.70 -35.80
CA SER A 414 -165.26 -61.27 -35.63
C SER A 414 -164.14 -60.32 -35.13
N GLY A 415 -163.52 -59.62 -36.09
CA GLY A 415 -163.30 -58.15 -36.07
C GLY A 415 -162.25 -57.53 -35.15
N VAL A 416 -161.93 -58.10 -33.98
CA VAL A 416 -161.25 -57.34 -32.90
C VAL A 416 -159.75 -57.67 -32.75
N LYS A 417 -159.26 -58.82 -33.27
CA LYS A 417 -157.84 -59.24 -33.15
C LYS A 417 -156.88 -58.61 -34.18
N LYS A 418 -157.39 -58.18 -35.34
CA LYS A 418 -156.57 -57.54 -36.40
C LYS A 418 -156.18 -56.11 -36.01
N THR A 419 -157.06 -55.43 -35.30
CA THR A 419 -156.80 -54.14 -34.65
C THR A 419 -155.68 -54.25 -33.62
N TYR A 420 -155.71 -55.25 -32.73
CA TYR A 420 -154.68 -55.41 -31.69
C TYR A 420 -153.26 -55.70 -32.23
N LEU A 421 -153.13 -56.50 -33.30
CA LEU A 421 -151.83 -56.74 -33.95
C LEU A 421 -151.28 -55.51 -34.70
N LEU A 422 -152.17 -54.74 -35.33
CA LEU A 422 -151.80 -53.46 -35.93
C LEU A 422 -151.38 -52.45 -34.87
N GLU A 423 -152.09 -52.41 -33.75
CA GLU A 423 -151.80 -51.55 -32.60
C GLU A 423 -150.45 -51.89 -31.96
N GLN A 424 -150.11 -53.18 -31.82
CA GLN A 424 -148.79 -53.63 -31.36
C GLN A 424 -147.68 -53.22 -32.34
N LYS A 425 -147.89 -53.41 -33.65
CA LYS A 425 -146.90 -53.01 -34.68
C LYS A 425 -146.72 -51.50 -34.75
N ILE A 426 -147.79 -50.74 -34.51
CA ILE A 426 -147.74 -49.28 -34.37
C ILE A 426 -146.90 -48.89 -33.15
N ILE A 427 -147.09 -49.53 -32.00
CA ILE A 427 -146.30 -49.29 -30.78
C ILE A 427 -144.81 -49.61 -31.00
N ASP A 428 -144.49 -50.71 -31.66
CA ASP A 428 -143.10 -51.11 -31.89
C ASP A 428 -142.42 -50.20 -32.93
N LEU A 429 -143.12 -49.76 -33.97
CA LEU A 429 -142.63 -48.74 -34.90
C LEU A 429 -142.43 -47.39 -34.21
N TYR A 430 -143.30 -46.98 -33.27
CA TYR A 430 -143.08 -45.78 -32.47
C TYR A 430 -141.84 -45.90 -31.58
N ARG A 431 -141.60 -47.06 -30.98
CA ARG A 431 -140.37 -47.32 -30.20
C ARG A 431 -139.12 -47.28 -31.05
N GLU A 432 -139.16 -47.83 -32.26
CA GLU A 432 -138.04 -47.77 -33.20
C GLU A 432 -137.78 -46.33 -33.68
N ILE A 433 -138.84 -45.56 -33.94
CA ILE A 433 -138.76 -44.12 -34.24
C ILE A 433 -138.12 -43.36 -33.07
N ASP A 434 -138.51 -43.65 -31.83
CA ASP A 434 -137.95 -42.97 -30.66
C ASP A 434 -136.50 -43.40 -30.38
N TYR A 435 -136.14 -44.65 -30.66
CA TYR A 435 -134.75 -45.12 -30.62
C TYR A 435 -133.89 -44.40 -31.67
N ILE A 436 -134.36 -44.31 -32.93
CA ILE A 436 -133.65 -43.60 -34.00
C ILE A 436 -133.52 -42.10 -33.70
N LYS A 437 -134.54 -41.48 -33.10
CA LYS A 437 -134.45 -40.09 -32.64
C LYS A 437 -133.39 -39.92 -31.56
N LYS A 438 -133.37 -40.81 -30.57
CA LYS A 438 -132.37 -40.77 -29.50
C LYS A 438 -130.95 -40.96 -30.05
N ASP A 439 -130.73 -41.93 -30.94
CA ASP A 439 -129.44 -42.14 -31.59
C ASP A 439 -129.02 -40.92 -32.44
N LYS A 440 -129.98 -40.26 -33.10
CA LYS A 440 -129.72 -39.00 -33.82
C LYS A 440 -129.31 -37.88 -32.86
N ASP A 441 -129.97 -37.74 -31.71
CA ASP A 441 -129.64 -36.73 -30.71
C ASP A 441 -128.29 -37.03 -30.03
N ASP A 442 -127.97 -38.31 -29.79
CA ASP A 442 -126.67 -38.76 -29.27
C ASP A 442 -125.54 -38.53 -30.29
N LEU A 443 -125.79 -38.74 -31.59
CA LEU A 443 -124.84 -38.39 -32.66
C LEU A 443 -124.66 -36.87 -32.79
N GLN A 444 -125.73 -36.09 -32.65
CA GLN A 444 -125.69 -34.63 -32.69
C GLN A 444 -124.85 -34.06 -31.54
N THR A 445 -125.06 -34.57 -30.32
CA THR A 445 -124.27 -34.14 -29.14
C THR A 445 -122.79 -34.54 -29.27
N GLN A 446 -122.48 -35.71 -29.82
CA GLN A 446 -121.08 -36.08 -30.13
C GLN A 446 -120.44 -35.16 -31.17
N MET A 447 -121.18 -34.76 -32.19
CA MET A 447 -120.70 -33.82 -33.20
C MET A 447 -120.44 -32.44 -32.60
N GLU A 448 -121.32 -31.96 -31.72
CA GLU A 448 -121.15 -30.70 -30.99
C GLU A 448 -119.96 -30.75 -30.03
N GLN A 449 -119.76 -31.86 -29.31
CA GLN A 449 -118.58 -32.05 -28.46
C GLN A 449 -117.28 -32.03 -29.27
N MET A 450 -117.27 -32.72 -30.42
CA MET A 450 -116.09 -32.73 -31.30
C MET A 450 -115.78 -31.34 -31.87
N ALA A 451 -116.80 -30.55 -32.18
CA ALA A 451 -116.63 -29.16 -32.61
C ALA A 451 -116.05 -28.27 -31.50
N LEU A 452 -116.49 -28.46 -30.26
CA LEU A 452 -115.92 -27.79 -29.08
C LEU A 452 -114.45 -28.18 -28.85
N ASP A 453 -114.14 -29.47 -28.86
CA ASP A 453 -112.77 -29.97 -28.66
C ASP A 453 -111.82 -29.46 -29.75
N TYR A 454 -112.30 -29.35 -31.00
CA TYR A 454 -111.53 -28.77 -32.10
C TYR A 454 -111.19 -27.29 -31.84
N GLU A 455 -112.14 -26.49 -31.35
CA GLU A 455 -111.90 -25.07 -31.06
C GLU A 455 -110.98 -24.87 -29.85
N ILE A 456 -111.09 -25.73 -28.82
CA ILE A 456 -110.17 -25.73 -27.67
C ILE A 456 -108.74 -26.02 -28.14
N ILE A 457 -108.53 -27.10 -28.90
CA ILE A 457 -107.21 -27.47 -29.41
C ILE A 457 -106.65 -26.36 -30.31
N LYS A 458 -107.50 -25.72 -31.11
CA LYS A 458 -107.09 -24.59 -31.96
C LYS A 458 -106.64 -23.39 -31.12
N GLN A 459 -107.35 -23.06 -30.05
CA GLN A 459 -106.96 -21.98 -29.14
C GLN A 459 -105.67 -22.29 -28.37
N GLU A 460 -105.51 -23.52 -27.88
CA GLU A 460 -104.29 -23.98 -27.20
C GLU A 460 -103.09 -23.97 -28.14
N ASN A 461 -103.25 -24.38 -29.40
CA ASN A 461 -102.19 -24.28 -30.41
C ASN A 461 -101.78 -22.83 -30.67
N GLN A 462 -102.73 -21.90 -30.71
CA GLN A 462 -102.42 -20.47 -30.85
C GLN A 462 -101.66 -19.93 -29.63
N ASP A 463 -102.08 -20.30 -28.42
CA ASP A 463 -101.39 -19.91 -27.17
C ASP A 463 -99.97 -20.50 -27.09
N LEU A 464 -99.81 -21.78 -27.44
CA LEU A 464 -98.50 -22.43 -27.51
C LEU A 464 -97.60 -21.77 -28.56
N SER A 465 -98.13 -21.42 -29.74
CA SER A 465 -97.38 -20.72 -30.77
C SER A 465 -96.90 -19.35 -30.29
N PHE A 466 -97.77 -18.58 -29.63
CA PHE A 466 -97.42 -17.27 -29.09
C PHE A 466 -96.37 -17.36 -27.97
N LYS A 467 -96.48 -18.36 -27.08
CA LYS A 467 -95.48 -18.60 -26.03
C LYS A 467 -94.14 -19.03 -26.60
N LEU A 468 -94.12 -19.85 -27.66
CA LEU A 468 -92.90 -20.27 -28.33
C LEU A 468 -92.19 -19.07 -28.96
N GLU A 469 -92.92 -18.22 -29.68
CA GLU A 469 -92.39 -17.02 -30.32
C GLU A 469 -91.83 -16.03 -29.28
N ARG A 470 -92.54 -15.83 -28.16
CA ARG A 470 -92.04 -15.01 -27.05
C ARG A 470 -90.77 -15.56 -26.42
N SER A 471 -90.67 -16.87 -26.22
CA SER A 471 -89.47 -17.51 -25.67
C SER A 471 -88.27 -17.39 -26.62
N GLN A 472 -88.49 -17.56 -27.94
CA GLN A 472 -87.45 -17.40 -28.95
C GLN A 472 -86.90 -15.96 -29.00
N LEU A 473 -87.79 -14.96 -29.02
CA LEU A 473 -87.38 -13.55 -29.00
C LEU A 473 -86.65 -13.17 -27.70
N GLN A 474 -87.03 -13.77 -26.57
CA GLN A 474 -86.36 -13.54 -25.29
C GLN A 474 -84.98 -14.19 -25.22
N GLU A 475 -84.81 -15.41 -25.74
CA GLU A 475 -83.48 -16.05 -25.87
C GLU A 475 -82.58 -15.29 -26.85
N GLU A 476 -83.10 -14.85 -27.99
CA GLU A 476 -82.33 -14.05 -28.95
C GLU A 476 -81.84 -12.76 -28.31
N CYS A 477 -82.72 -11.95 -27.71
CA CYS A 477 -82.32 -10.70 -27.06
C CYS A 477 -81.26 -10.90 -25.96
N ILE A 478 -81.41 -11.92 -25.11
CA ILE A 478 -80.44 -12.16 -24.03
C ILE A 478 -79.11 -12.63 -24.64
N SER A 479 -79.14 -13.52 -25.62
CA SER A 479 -77.92 -14.04 -26.26
C SER A 479 -77.13 -12.95 -27.00
N TYR A 480 -77.80 -12.10 -27.78
CA TYR A 480 -77.15 -11.00 -28.51
C TYR A 480 -76.50 -10.01 -27.55
N THR A 481 -77.17 -9.63 -26.45
CA THR A 481 -76.56 -8.74 -25.45
C THR A 481 -75.33 -9.34 -24.78
N THR A 482 -75.35 -10.64 -24.46
CA THR A 482 -74.17 -11.31 -23.87
C THR A 482 -73.04 -11.51 -24.87
N ILE A 483 -73.35 -11.70 -26.15
CA ILE A 483 -72.34 -11.85 -27.21
C ILE A 483 -71.66 -10.50 -27.47
N ASP A 484 -72.42 -9.41 -27.58
CA ASP A 484 -71.88 -8.05 -27.76
C ASP A 484 -70.95 -7.65 -26.60
N GLU A 485 -71.33 -7.96 -25.34
CA GLU A 485 -70.47 -7.71 -24.17
C GLU A 485 -69.15 -8.49 -24.26
N LEU A 486 -69.19 -9.78 -24.60
CA LEU A 486 -67.98 -10.60 -24.78
C LEU A 486 -67.13 -10.13 -25.97
N GLU A 487 -67.74 -9.70 -27.07
CA GLU A 487 -67.02 -9.14 -28.22
C GLU A 487 -66.27 -7.86 -27.84
N THR A 488 -66.91 -6.95 -27.07
CA THR A 488 -66.23 -5.74 -26.59
C THR A 488 -65.10 -6.06 -25.61
N GLU A 489 -65.24 -7.09 -24.76
CA GLU A 489 -64.19 -7.53 -23.85
C GLU A 489 -63.01 -8.12 -24.64
N ILE A 490 -63.26 -8.97 -25.64
CA ILE A 490 -62.24 -9.51 -26.54
C ILE A 490 -61.51 -8.37 -27.26
N GLU A 491 -62.23 -7.42 -27.84
CA GLU A 491 -61.63 -6.28 -28.54
C GLU A 491 -60.75 -5.43 -27.59
N SER A 492 -61.18 -5.24 -26.33
CA SER A 492 -60.37 -4.52 -25.34
C SER A 492 -59.07 -5.28 -24.99
N LEU A 493 -59.14 -6.61 -24.82
CA LEU A 493 -58.00 -7.46 -24.52
C LEU A 493 -57.02 -7.54 -25.69
N GLU A 494 -57.52 -7.59 -26.92
CA GLU A 494 -56.69 -7.56 -28.13
C GLU A 494 -55.93 -6.24 -28.25
N ASN A 495 -56.59 -5.11 -27.99
CA ASN A 495 -55.94 -3.79 -27.97
C ASN A 495 -54.87 -3.70 -26.87
N ASP A 496 -55.12 -4.23 -25.68
CA ASP A 496 -54.14 -4.31 -24.61
C ASP A 496 -52.94 -5.17 -24.99
N LEU A 497 -53.18 -6.33 -25.63
CA LEU A 497 -52.13 -7.25 -26.07
C LEU A 497 -51.26 -6.63 -27.17
N GLU A 498 -51.87 -5.93 -28.12
CA GLU A 498 -51.20 -5.16 -29.17
C GLU A 498 -50.35 -4.03 -28.56
N SER A 499 -50.85 -3.32 -27.55
CA SER A 499 -50.11 -2.26 -26.87
C SER A 499 -48.89 -2.80 -26.13
N LYS A 500 -49.04 -3.91 -25.39
CA LYS A 500 -47.95 -4.60 -24.70
C LYS A 500 -46.92 -5.18 -25.66
N SER A 501 -47.36 -5.72 -26.79
CA SER A 501 -46.48 -6.20 -27.86
C SER A 501 -45.59 -5.07 -28.41
N LYS A 502 -46.16 -3.87 -28.64
CA LYS A 502 -45.40 -2.68 -29.05
C LYS A 502 -44.42 -2.22 -27.98
N GLU A 503 -44.80 -2.26 -26.71
CA GLU A 503 -43.90 -1.90 -25.61
C GLU A 503 -42.73 -2.89 -25.48
N LEU A 504 -43.00 -4.19 -25.56
CA LEU A 504 -41.97 -5.24 -25.59
C LEU A 504 -41.03 -5.11 -26.79
N SER A 505 -41.55 -4.68 -27.95
CA SER A 505 -40.72 -4.41 -29.12
C SER A 505 -39.75 -3.24 -28.87
N LYS A 506 -40.23 -2.15 -28.25
CA LYS A 506 -39.40 -1.01 -27.87
C LYS A 506 -38.35 -1.39 -26.82
N SER A 507 -38.74 -2.14 -25.78
CA SER A 507 -37.79 -2.59 -24.75
C SER A 507 -36.71 -3.50 -25.35
N ASN A 508 -37.07 -4.37 -26.30
CA ASN A 508 -36.09 -5.20 -27.02
C ASN A 508 -35.08 -4.38 -27.83
N LEU A 509 -35.48 -3.26 -28.42
CA LEU A 509 -34.53 -2.37 -29.11
C LEU A 509 -33.53 -1.76 -28.12
N VAL A 510 -34.01 -1.30 -26.97
CA VAL A 510 -33.15 -0.75 -25.90
C VAL A 510 -32.20 -1.82 -25.36
N ILE A 511 -32.68 -3.06 -25.16
CA ILE A 511 -31.84 -4.18 -24.73
C ILE A 511 -30.71 -4.43 -25.75
N LYS A 512 -31.01 -4.45 -27.05
CA LYS A 512 -29.99 -4.62 -28.09
C LYS A 512 -28.94 -3.51 -28.11
N GLU A 513 -29.35 -2.27 -27.86
CA GLU A 513 -28.43 -1.14 -27.75
C GLU A 513 -27.51 -1.30 -26.53
N LEU A 514 -28.07 -1.67 -25.38
CA LEU A 514 -27.30 -1.95 -24.16
C LEU A 514 -26.35 -3.13 -24.33
N GLU A 515 -26.77 -4.21 -24.98
CA GLU A 515 -25.91 -5.35 -25.33
C GLU A 515 -24.74 -4.92 -26.21
N SER A 516 -24.98 -4.07 -27.21
CA SER A 516 -23.91 -3.51 -28.03
C SER A 516 -22.95 -2.64 -27.22
N HIS A 517 -23.45 -1.89 -26.25
CA HIS A 517 -22.62 -1.05 -25.38
C HIS A 517 -21.75 -1.90 -24.45
N ILE A 518 -22.33 -2.95 -23.85
CA ILE A 518 -21.60 -3.93 -23.03
C ILE A 518 -20.49 -4.58 -23.85
N LYS A 519 -20.78 -5.04 -25.07
CA LYS A 519 -19.78 -5.66 -25.95
C LYS A 519 -18.62 -4.71 -26.28
N ASN A 520 -18.90 -3.43 -26.51
CA ASN A 520 -17.85 -2.43 -26.77
C ASN A 520 -16.99 -2.18 -25.52
N LEU A 521 -17.61 -2.12 -24.33
CA LEU A 521 -16.89 -1.95 -23.07
C LEU A 521 -16.03 -3.18 -22.74
N GLU A 522 -16.52 -4.38 -22.99
CA GLU A 522 -15.75 -5.62 -22.83
C GLU A 522 -14.51 -5.61 -23.72
N GLN A 523 -14.64 -5.22 -24.99
CA GLN A 523 -13.51 -5.10 -25.92
C GLN A 523 -12.49 -4.04 -25.47
N GLU A 524 -12.96 -2.89 -24.98
CA GLU A 524 -12.08 -1.82 -24.47
C GLU A 524 -11.31 -2.28 -23.22
N LEU A 525 -11.97 -2.98 -22.30
CA LEU A 525 -11.31 -3.56 -21.13
C LEU A 525 -10.28 -4.62 -21.50
N GLU A 526 -10.58 -5.46 -22.49
CA GLU A 526 -9.63 -6.44 -23.02
C GLU A 526 -8.40 -5.77 -23.64
N ASN A 527 -8.62 -4.74 -24.47
CA ASN A 527 -7.54 -3.96 -25.08
C ASN A 527 -6.66 -3.29 -24.02
N GLN A 528 -7.26 -2.63 -23.01
CA GLN A 528 -6.51 -2.04 -21.89
C GLN A 528 -5.72 -3.10 -21.11
N GLY A 529 -6.31 -4.29 -20.90
CA GLY A 529 -5.61 -5.42 -20.29
C GLY A 529 -4.34 -5.80 -21.04
N HIS A 530 -4.40 -5.89 -22.37
CA HIS A 530 -3.25 -6.17 -23.22
C HIS A 530 -2.19 -5.05 -23.23
N GLU A 531 -2.61 -3.78 -23.20
CA GLU A 531 -1.69 -2.63 -23.07
C GLU A 531 -0.92 -2.71 -21.74
N TYR A 532 -1.62 -2.89 -20.61
CA TYR A 532 -0.96 -3.03 -19.31
C TYR A 532 -0.02 -4.23 -19.24
N GLU A 533 -0.37 -5.35 -19.88
CA GLU A 533 0.49 -6.53 -19.94
C GLU A 533 1.78 -6.22 -20.73
N THR A 534 1.67 -5.47 -21.82
CA THR A 534 2.81 -5.06 -22.65
C THR A 534 3.71 -4.09 -21.89
N ASP A 535 3.14 -3.05 -21.28
CA ASP A 535 3.87 -2.08 -20.45
C ASP A 535 4.57 -2.77 -19.28
N LEU A 536 3.92 -3.75 -18.65
CA LEU A 536 4.53 -4.52 -17.57
C LEU A 536 5.73 -5.34 -18.06
N LYS A 537 5.63 -5.96 -19.24
CA LYS A 537 6.76 -6.69 -19.86
C LYS A 537 7.92 -5.75 -20.18
N GLU A 538 7.64 -4.59 -20.78
CA GLU A 538 8.66 -3.57 -21.06
C GLU A 538 9.32 -3.05 -19.78
N LEU A 539 8.54 -2.78 -18.73
CA LEU A 539 9.06 -2.35 -17.44
C LEU A 539 9.94 -3.43 -16.80
N MET A 540 9.53 -4.70 -16.86
CA MET A 540 10.35 -5.82 -16.39
C MET A 540 11.67 -5.92 -17.16
N LEU A 541 11.66 -5.77 -18.49
CA LEU A 541 12.87 -5.75 -19.30
C LEU A 541 13.78 -4.56 -18.96
N ALA A 542 13.22 -3.36 -18.81
CA ALA A 542 13.98 -2.18 -18.42
C ALA A 542 14.62 -2.34 -17.02
N LYS A 543 13.86 -2.90 -16.06
CA LYS A 543 14.33 -3.18 -14.71
C LYS A 543 15.48 -4.18 -14.70
N THR A 544 15.34 -5.30 -15.40
CA THR A 544 16.39 -6.33 -15.48
C THR A 544 17.66 -5.80 -16.13
N ILE A 545 17.55 -4.99 -17.19
CA ILE A 545 18.70 -4.31 -17.81
C ILE A 545 19.36 -3.34 -16.82
N GLN A 546 18.58 -2.59 -16.05
CA GLN A 546 19.12 -1.68 -15.04
C GLN A 546 19.85 -2.43 -13.92
N GLU A 547 19.29 -3.52 -13.41
CA GLU A 547 19.92 -4.38 -12.41
C GLU A 547 21.25 -4.96 -12.92
N GLN A 548 21.28 -5.45 -14.16
CA GLN A 548 22.53 -5.94 -14.78
C GLN A 548 23.60 -4.85 -14.88
N ARG A 549 23.21 -3.62 -15.26
CA ARG A 549 24.14 -2.48 -15.30
C ARG A 549 24.68 -2.14 -13.91
N ALA A 550 23.83 -2.19 -12.89
CA ALA A 550 24.24 -1.92 -11.50
C ALA A 550 25.22 -2.98 -10.99
N VAL A 551 24.95 -4.27 -11.24
CA VAL A 551 25.84 -5.38 -10.87
C VAL A 551 27.20 -5.23 -11.55
N HIS A 552 27.22 -4.96 -12.87
CA HIS A 552 28.49 -4.77 -13.59
C HIS A 552 29.29 -3.56 -13.07
N ALA A 553 28.62 -2.46 -12.70
CA ALA A 553 29.29 -1.32 -12.09
C ALA A 553 29.86 -1.67 -10.70
N GLU A 554 29.12 -2.43 -9.89
CA GLU A 554 29.57 -2.89 -8.58
C GLU A 554 30.80 -3.81 -8.68
N ASP A 555 30.79 -4.77 -9.62
CA ASP A 555 31.92 -5.68 -9.83
C ASP A 555 33.19 -4.93 -10.26
N ASN A 556 33.05 -3.91 -11.10
CA ASN A 556 34.16 -3.03 -11.47
C ASN A 556 34.70 -2.25 -10.28
N LEU A 557 33.82 -1.73 -9.41
CA LEU A 557 34.24 -1.05 -8.18
C LEU A 557 34.93 -2.02 -7.22
N ARG A 558 34.44 -3.25 -7.07
CA ARG A 558 35.09 -4.30 -6.26
C ARG A 558 36.49 -4.61 -6.78
N LYS A 559 36.64 -4.74 -8.11
CA LYS A 559 37.94 -4.97 -8.76
C LYS A 559 38.92 -3.83 -8.50
N ILE A 560 38.50 -2.57 -8.68
CA ILE A 560 39.34 -1.40 -8.42
C ILE A 560 39.70 -1.31 -6.93
N ARG A 561 38.74 -1.55 -6.03
CA ARG A 561 39.01 -1.55 -4.59
C ARG A 561 40.04 -2.61 -4.21
N LEU A 562 39.95 -3.82 -4.77
CA LEU A 562 40.94 -4.87 -4.55
C LEU A 562 42.33 -4.45 -5.07
N GLN A 563 42.41 -3.84 -6.25
CA GLN A 563 43.66 -3.31 -6.78
C GLN A 563 44.27 -2.23 -5.88
N ASN A 564 43.45 -1.32 -5.36
CA ASN A 564 43.89 -0.27 -4.44
C ASN A 564 44.39 -0.85 -3.11
N VAL A 565 43.70 -1.85 -2.55
CA VAL A 565 44.16 -2.56 -1.35
C VAL A 565 45.52 -3.22 -1.61
N ASN A 566 45.67 -3.91 -2.74
CA ASN A 566 46.95 -4.54 -3.11
C ASN A 566 48.07 -3.50 -3.27
N ALA A 567 47.80 -2.34 -3.88
CA ALA A 567 48.76 -1.25 -4.02
C ALA A 567 49.14 -0.66 -2.65
N ALA A 568 48.17 -0.45 -1.77
CA ALA A 568 48.41 0.03 -0.40
C ALA A 568 49.27 -0.96 0.41
N SER A 569 48.99 -2.26 0.32
CA SER A 569 49.80 -3.30 0.97
C SER A 569 51.26 -3.29 0.48
N ARG A 570 51.48 -3.14 -0.84
CA ARG A 570 52.84 -3.02 -1.40
C ARG A 570 53.58 -1.79 -0.85
N LEU A 571 52.92 -0.63 -0.83
CA LEU A 571 53.50 0.59 -0.28
C LEU A 571 53.80 0.45 1.22
N GLN A 572 52.92 -0.19 1.97
CA GLN A 572 53.15 -0.46 3.39
C GLN A 572 54.36 -1.38 3.62
N GLU A 573 54.53 -2.41 2.79
CA GLU A 573 55.72 -3.27 2.84
C GLU A 573 56.99 -2.48 2.50
N GLU A 574 56.97 -1.63 1.48
CA GLU A 574 58.11 -0.77 1.12
C GLU A 574 58.48 0.20 2.24
N LEU A 575 57.48 0.83 2.87
CA LEU A 575 57.71 1.70 4.03
C LEU A 575 58.32 0.92 5.20
N LYS A 576 57.84 -0.31 5.45
CA LYS A 576 58.41 -1.18 6.47
C LYS A 576 59.87 -1.55 6.15
N ARG A 577 60.19 -1.89 4.90
CA ARG A 577 61.56 -2.16 4.45
C ARG A 577 62.46 -0.92 4.59
N LEU A 578 61.98 0.25 4.19
CA LEU A 578 62.72 1.51 4.32
C LEU A 578 62.98 1.87 5.78
N SER A 579 61.97 1.73 6.63
CA SER A 579 62.08 1.94 8.09
C SER A 579 63.13 1.01 8.71
N GLN A 580 63.11 -0.28 8.35
CA GLN A 580 64.12 -1.24 8.82
C GLN A 580 65.53 -0.87 8.33
N LYS A 581 65.67 -0.44 7.07
CA LYS A 581 66.95 0.04 6.54
C LYS A 581 67.44 1.28 7.29
N MET A 582 66.56 2.25 7.52
CA MET A 582 66.87 3.47 8.26
C MET A 582 67.33 3.19 9.69
N ALA A 583 66.63 2.29 10.40
CA ALA A 583 67.05 1.83 11.72
C ALA A 583 68.45 1.21 11.69
N SER A 584 68.71 0.28 10.76
CA SER A 584 70.04 -0.35 10.66
C SER A 584 71.16 0.64 10.33
N THR A 585 70.89 1.65 9.49
CA THR A 585 71.87 2.70 9.19
C THR A 585 72.08 3.63 10.37
N PHE A 586 71.04 3.88 11.16
CA PHE A 586 71.14 4.67 12.39
C PHE A 586 71.99 3.94 13.42
N ASP A 587 71.74 2.64 13.65
CA ASP A 587 72.53 1.82 14.58
C ASP A 587 74.02 1.80 14.19
N VAL A 588 74.32 1.66 12.89
CA VAL A 588 75.71 1.72 12.38
C VAL A 588 76.32 3.10 12.63
N ASN A 589 75.58 4.17 12.35
CA ASN A 589 76.06 5.53 12.58
C ASN A 589 76.27 5.82 14.07
N GLU A 590 75.35 5.41 14.93
CA GLU A 590 75.46 5.53 16.39
C GLU A 590 76.74 4.83 16.88
N LYS A 591 76.97 3.59 16.43
CA LYS A 591 78.20 2.87 16.77
C LYS A 591 79.46 3.60 16.30
N ALA A 592 79.48 4.09 15.06
CA ALA A 592 80.60 4.86 14.53
C ALA A 592 80.85 6.16 15.32
N THR A 593 79.79 6.86 15.74
CA THR A 593 79.92 8.05 16.60
C THR A 593 80.45 7.73 17.99
N MET A 594 80.06 6.58 18.56
CA MET A 594 80.57 6.12 19.85
C MET A 594 82.05 5.75 19.75
N GLU A 595 82.45 5.02 18.70
CA GLU A 595 83.86 4.69 18.42
C GLU A 595 84.71 5.96 18.24
N ALA A 596 84.23 6.95 17.47
CA ALA A 596 84.92 8.23 17.29
C ALA A 596 85.03 9.04 18.59
N MET A 597 84.00 8.99 19.45
CA MET A 597 84.02 9.64 20.76
C MET A 597 85.02 8.98 21.71
N ASP A 598 85.09 7.65 21.72
CA ASP A 598 86.07 6.89 22.51
C ASP A 598 87.51 7.17 22.04
N GLU A 599 87.74 7.24 20.74
CA GLU A 599 89.03 7.64 20.17
C GLU A 599 89.40 9.08 20.54
N ALA A 600 88.47 10.03 20.41
CA ALA A 600 88.68 11.41 20.84
C ALA A 600 88.98 11.52 22.33
N ASN A 601 88.30 10.73 23.17
CA ASN A 601 88.55 10.65 24.60
C ASN A 601 89.95 10.11 24.90
N LYS A 602 90.39 9.07 24.18
CA LYS A 602 91.75 8.51 24.30
C LYS A 602 92.81 9.56 23.95
N ILE A 603 92.67 10.24 22.81
CA ILE A 603 93.57 11.31 22.39
C ILE A 603 93.58 12.45 23.41
N ARG A 604 92.44 12.81 23.99
CA ARG A 604 92.37 13.84 25.04
C ARG A 604 93.15 13.44 26.30
N VAL A 605 93.09 12.17 26.71
CA VAL A 605 93.89 11.65 27.84
C VAL A 605 95.38 11.67 27.51
N GLU A 606 95.78 11.20 26.33
CA GLU A 606 97.18 11.23 25.88
C GLU A 606 97.71 12.67 25.82
N LYS A 607 96.92 13.61 25.29
CA LYS A 607 97.22 15.04 25.29
C LYS A 607 97.44 15.56 26.71
N GLN A 608 96.57 15.21 27.66
CA GLN A 608 96.71 15.65 29.05
C GLN A 608 98.02 15.12 29.68
N VAL A 609 98.39 13.87 29.43
CA VAL A 609 99.67 13.30 29.90
C VAL A 609 100.86 14.03 29.28
N LEU A 610 100.82 14.32 27.98
CA LEU A 610 101.87 15.09 27.31
C LEU A 610 101.97 16.51 27.87
N GLU A 611 100.85 17.19 28.12
CA GLU A 611 100.81 18.50 28.76
C GLU A 611 101.42 18.47 30.17
N ASP A 612 101.11 17.44 30.97
CA ASP A 612 101.69 17.26 32.32
C ASP A 612 103.20 17.02 32.27
N THR A 613 103.69 16.19 31.34
CA THR A 613 105.14 15.97 31.16
C THR A 613 105.85 17.21 30.66
N LEU A 614 105.26 17.98 29.75
CA LEU A 614 105.79 19.27 29.30
C LEU A 614 105.87 20.25 30.47
N MET A 615 104.83 20.33 31.30
CA MET A 615 104.84 21.16 32.51
C MET A 615 105.92 20.72 33.51
N LYS A 616 106.18 19.42 33.64
CA LYS A 616 107.28 18.89 34.46
C LYS A 616 108.64 19.29 33.89
N VAL A 617 108.89 19.05 32.61
CA VAL A 617 110.16 19.43 31.94
C VAL A 617 110.38 20.94 32.02
N LYS A 618 109.33 21.76 31.87
CA LYS A 618 109.42 23.21 32.03
C LYS A 618 109.85 23.61 33.45
N LYS A 619 109.35 22.92 34.48
CA LYS A 619 109.81 23.11 35.87
C LYS A 619 111.27 22.66 36.04
N ASP A 620 111.63 21.50 35.50
CA ASP A 620 113.00 20.96 35.59
C ASP A 620 114.02 21.86 34.89
N ILE A 621 113.72 22.38 33.70
CA ILE A 621 114.55 23.36 32.99
C ILE A 621 114.71 24.64 33.81
N LYS A 622 113.64 25.11 34.46
CA LYS A 622 113.72 26.29 35.33
C LYS A 622 114.68 26.05 36.50
N VAL A 623 114.54 24.92 37.20
CA VAL A 623 115.44 24.53 38.29
C VAL A 623 116.89 24.41 37.82
N LEU A 624 117.13 23.83 36.64
CA LEU A 624 118.47 23.71 36.06
C LEU A 624 119.04 25.10 35.69
N GLY A 625 118.21 25.98 35.13
CA GLY A 625 118.56 27.37 34.84
C GLY A 625 118.97 28.13 36.10
N ASP A 626 118.18 27.98 37.18
CA ASP A 626 118.48 28.57 38.50
C ASP A 626 119.82 28.02 39.03
N CYS A 627 120.08 26.71 38.93
CA CYS A 627 121.35 26.08 39.31
C CYS A 627 122.55 26.57 38.47
N PHE A 628 122.38 26.76 37.15
CA PHE A 628 123.41 27.33 36.30
C PHE A 628 123.69 28.80 36.64
N GLN A 629 122.65 29.57 36.96
CA GLN A 629 122.78 30.95 37.39
C GLN A 629 123.58 31.03 38.70
N GLU A 630 123.29 30.17 39.68
CA GLU A 630 124.07 30.06 40.93
C GLU A 630 125.55 29.74 40.66
N LYS A 631 125.84 28.80 39.75
CA LYS A 631 127.23 28.48 39.36
C LYS A 631 127.93 29.63 38.64
N LEU A 632 127.23 30.35 37.78
CA LEU A 632 127.77 31.53 37.09
C LEU A 632 128.15 32.62 38.09
N VAL A 633 127.26 32.93 39.04
CA VAL A 633 127.54 33.89 40.13
C VAL A 633 128.73 33.42 40.97
N PHE A 634 128.81 32.14 41.33
CA PHE A 634 129.97 31.61 42.06
C PHE A 634 131.29 31.75 41.29
N ILE A 635 131.30 31.48 39.98
CA ILE A 635 132.48 31.66 39.13
C ILE A 635 132.82 33.15 39.00
N GLU A 636 131.83 34.01 38.82
CA GLU A 636 132.01 35.47 38.77
C GLU A 636 132.65 35.99 40.07
N ASP A 637 132.15 35.57 41.23
CA ASP A 637 132.74 35.86 42.54
C ASP A 637 134.20 35.37 42.63
N GLN A 638 134.48 34.19 42.08
CA GLN A 638 135.85 33.67 42.06
C GLN A 638 136.77 34.47 41.13
N VAL A 639 136.28 34.87 39.94
CA VAL A 639 137.01 35.70 38.97
C VAL A 639 137.25 37.09 39.53
N THR A 640 136.27 37.70 40.21
CA THR A 640 136.44 39.01 40.85
C THR A 640 137.46 38.93 41.98
N LEU A 641 137.44 37.87 42.80
CA LEU A 641 138.45 37.60 43.82
C LEU A 641 139.85 37.45 43.20
N LYS A 642 140.00 36.64 42.14
CA LYS A 642 141.27 36.45 41.43
C LYS A 642 141.75 37.73 40.76
N SER A 643 140.84 38.52 40.20
CA SER A 643 141.14 39.83 39.61
C SER A 643 141.63 40.83 40.65
N LYS A 644 141.06 40.80 41.86
CA LYS A 644 141.54 41.61 43.00
C LYS A 644 142.95 41.18 43.42
N GLN A 645 143.19 39.86 43.55
CA GLN A 645 144.54 39.33 43.82
C GLN A 645 145.55 39.76 42.73
N LEU A 646 145.17 39.69 41.46
CA LEU A 646 145.99 40.14 40.33
C LEU A 646 146.28 41.65 40.39
N ARG A 647 145.31 42.46 40.81
CA ARG A 647 145.51 43.91 40.99
C ARG A 647 146.50 44.20 42.11
N GLU A 648 146.38 43.52 43.25
CA GLU A 648 147.34 43.65 44.35
C GLU A 648 148.76 43.21 43.94
N ILE A 649 148.89 42.13 43.16
CA ILE A 649 150.18 41.71 42.60
C ILE A 649 150.70 42.76 41.62
N LYS A 650 149.83 43.32 40.76
CA LYS A 650 150.20 44.36 39.82
C LYS A 650 150.72 45.60 40.55
N GLU A 651 150.01 46.11 41.56
CA GLU A 651 150.48 47.24 42.38
C GLU A 651 151.81 46.93 43.06
N LYS A 652 152.01 45.71 43.56
CA LYS A 652 153.32 45.29 44.11
C LYS A 652 154.42 45.31 43.04
N ILE A 653 154.16 44.82 41.83
CA ILE A 653 155.11 44.88 40.71
C ILE A 653 155.41 46.32 40.34
N GLU A 654 154.38 47.17 40.23
CA GLU A 654 154.47 48.58 39.84
C GLU A 654 155.33 49.35 40.86
N ASN A 655 155.09 49.14 42.16
CA ASN A 655 155.94 49.66 43.24
C ASN A 655 157.39 49.16 43.15
N VAL A 656 157.61 47.86 42.85
CA VAL A 656 158.97 47.31 42.68
C VAL A 656 159.67 47.91 41.45
N THR A 657 158.97 48.11 40.33
CA THR A 657 159.53 48.80 39.16
C THR A 657 159.83 50.27 39.44
N GLU A 658 159.03 50.95 40.27
CA GLU A 658 159.29 52.33 40.68
C GLU A 658 160.53 52.41 41.58
N ILE A 659 160.68 51.49 42.54
CA ILE A 659 161.90 51.33 43.35
C ILE A 659 163.11 51.05 42.45
N HIS A 660 162.98 50.15 41.47
CA HIS A 660 164.04 49.83 40.53
C HIS A 660 164.45 51.05 39.68
N ASN A 661 163.48 51.85 39.21
CA ASN A 661 163.76 53.07 38.46
C ASN A 661 164.48 54.12 39.31
N LEU A 662 164.05 54.35 40.56
CA LEU A 662 164.72 55.25 41.50
C LEU A 662 166.15 54.78 41.81
N GLU A 663 166.37 53.48 41.94
CA GLU A 663 167.70 52.91 42.19
C GLU A 663 168.61 52.99 40.96
N THR A 664 168.05 52.81 39.76
CA THR A 664 168.76 53.04 38.49
C THR A 664 169.15 54.52 38.31
N GLN A 665 168.29 55.44 38.76
CA GLN A 665 168.56 56.87 38.76
C GLN A 665 169.67 57.25 39.76
N ARG A 666 169.66 56.62 40.95
CA ARG A 666 170.71 56.78 41.97
C ARG A 666 172.08 56.24 41.52
N LEU A 667 172.11 55.17 40.71
CA LEU A 667 173.35 54.66 40.10
C LEU A 667 173.90 55.61 39.03
N LYS A 668 173.02 56.22 38.21
CA LYS A 668 173.43 57.24 37.24
C LYS A 668 173.99 58.50 37.90
N GLU A 669 173.46 58.91 39.05
CA GLU A 669 174.01 60.05 39.82
C GLU A 669 175.41 59.75 40.40
N LYS A 670 175.65 58.50 40.84
CA LYS A 670 176.97 58.08 41.35
C LYS A 670 178.04 58.04 40.27
N ASP A 671 177.71 57.65 39.04
CA ASP A 671 178.66 57.63 37.92
C ASP A 671 179.08 59.06 37.50
N VAL A 672 178.17 60.03 37.53
CA VAL A 672 178.48 61.45 37.25
C VAL A 672 179.41 62.04 38.33
N GLN A 673 179.25 61.63 39.58
CA GLN A 673 180.06 62.13 40.70
C GLN A 673 181.51 61.60 40.67
N LEU A 674 181.73 60.40 40.11
CA LEU A 674 183.05 59.77 39.96
C LEU A 674 183.84 60.32 38.75
N GLU A 675 183.15 60.84 37.73
CA GLU A 675 183.74 61.51 36.56
C GLU A 675 184.29 62.91 36.92
N VAL A 676 183.62 63.63 37.84
CA VAL A 676 184.05 64.95 38.34
C VAL A 676 185.31 64.85 39.22
N GLU A 677 185.44 63.81 40.04
CA GLU A 677 186.62 63.59 40.90
C GLU A 677 187.88 63.23 40.09
N LYS A 678 187.73 62.60 38.91
CA LYS A 678 188.82 62.27 37.98
C LYS A 678 189.39 63.48 37.22
N LEU A 679 188.63 64.56 37.06
CA LEU A 679 189.08 65.78 36.38
C LEU A 679 189.73 66.80 37.33
N GLY A 680 189.39 66.79 38.63
CA GLY A 680 190.03 67.65 39.65
C GLY A 680 191.49 67.29 39.95
N ARG A 681 191.83 66.00 40.07
CA ARG A 681 193.21 65.56 40.40
C ARG A 681 194.22 65.70 39.25
N LYS A 682 193.78 66.06 38.03
CA LYS A 682 194.65 66.36 36.88
C LYS A 682 195.09 67.84 36.80
N SER A 683 194.50 68.73 37.61
CA SER A 683 194.80 70.17 37.55
C SER A 683 195.76 70.69 38.63
N ASP A 684 195.94 69.98 39.76
CA ASP A 684 196.70 70.49 40.93
C ASP A 684 198.13 69.94 41.15
N VAL A 685 198.69 69.16 40.21
CA VAL A 685 200.13 68.76 40.28
C VAL A 685 200.96 69.25 39.06
N ARG A 686 200.36 70.01 38.14
CA ARG A 686 201.10 70.65 37.03
C ARG A 686 201.68 72.04 37.36
N LEU A 687 201.62 72.47 38.62
CA LEU A 687 202.16 73.76 39.09
C LEU A 687 202.95 73.68 40.41
N GLN A 688 203.76 72.63 40.61
CA GLN A 688 204.93 72.71 41.51
C GLN A 688 206.04 71.70 41.12
N LYS A 689 207.19 72.24 40.68
CA LYS A 689 208.53 71.64 40.48
C LYS A 689 208.73 70.85 39.19
N THR A 690 209.54 71.29 38.20
CA THR A 690 210.68 72.24 38.20
C THR A 690 211.79 71.97 39.23
N GLU A 691 211.91 70.73 39.68
CA GLU A 691 213.19 70.12 40.05
C GLU A 691 213.13 68.62 39.68
N LYS A 692 214.00 68.25 38.74
CA LYS A 692 214.33 66.89 38.25
C LYS A 692 213.33 66.17 37.32
N SER A 693 213.73 66.23 36.04
CA SER A 693 213.75 65.18 35.01
C SER A 693 212.47 64.49 34.52
N GLN A 694 212.28 64.72 33.21
CA GLN A 694 211.65 63.95 32.14
C GLN A 694 210.13 63.76 32.19
#